data_AF-A0A2K3QDG3-F1
#
_entry.id   AF-A0A2K3QDG3-F1
#
_cell.length_a   1.000
_cell.length_b   1.000
_cell.length_c   1.000
_cell.angle_alpha   90.00
_cell.angle_beta   90.00
_cell.angle_gamma   90.00
#
_symmetry.space_group_name_H-M   'P 1'
#
loop_
_entity.id
_entity.type
_entity.pdbx_description
1 polymer ?
#
loop_
_entity_poly.entity_id
_entity_poly.type
_entity_poly.pdbx_seq_one_letter_code
_entity_poly.pdbx_strand_id
1 'polypeptide(L)'
;MDDSRVDEAIASGKVPAGITAAFLKESRDKASIAGIIFVTSLTLLIVVSRLISRAFVVRRFGFDDGLALVSLPVIEKICLVAFVGLCIELILLGSGRHFDYIQYVLDVPTVLKTEILDFAAHIIYTTTLLLCRISGLAFYHRICSKHKGFRIAIKAVFGILIAAYLPQLFLLIFHCQPLTGYWPYGWEPGMDIYTCLAWGLVYSVNSSVSLVCDMFLFGVPVAMLRMSRMPRKRKVQLGCILLPGTAVIGISIARLVLVILGQWQTDMSWSYDPMLVVEVSEIGATLIALSVPGFKPLVDWCISRTDPGVQSGGSYQKNGSGQRSKGTALNSLKMRSRHSMLAGSETAAYYDTEIRAGSQHENSSQEGICLDGRFTINVKKPKITPHRDLCLNLSSRCHARPRMVPWSRWWRHLLASSSAGGAAAQPMRHGPQQRGETIALLLPPSPVVDGYGRWLRAALESHRPTAMRSVFAWLALLVVGARAAGEGIFEFTPPLIPLEENADSADLFPVGDCFGFKLEEATIDEMQGAMRDGRLTSVNLVACYMRRTFQTQQYLNSVMQINPDALAIASQLDAERKAGKVRGPLHGIPFTVKDNIGTKDNLETTAGSWALLGSRVPRDAHVVARLRQAGAVLFGKATLSEWADMRSNNYSEGYSGRGGQCRSAYNLTVNPGGSSSGSGVGVGANAIAFSLGTETDGSVINPAMRNSIVGFKPTVGLTSRGGVIPESEHQDSVGTFGRTVRDAVYALDAIWGVDSHDNYTLAQRGQTPKDGYAQFLSNKDALKNATFGIPWKSFWVYADAKQQMALGELVKLIQSAGATIINGTEITNYETIVSPSGWNWDYGTSRGFPNESEYTYVKVDFYNNINKYLSQLKNTKIRTLDDIVTYNKHYSGSEGGYPFPNGHPAFFSGQDGFLASQETKGVQDQTYFQALGFCQSSTRNGINNALNYRGKNLNGLLVPVDPGQSYQIAAQAGYPLVTIPAGIHRDSGMGIGLGIMQRAWAEAELVRWASAIEDLQRTSGTPYKRTLPTWRGYLERNLPVPL
;
A
#
# COMPACT_ATOMS: atom_id res chain seq x y z
N MET A 1 6.65 45.87 -35.63
CA MET A 1 6.37 46.29 -34.24
C MET A 1 7.64 47.02 -33.85
N ASP A 2 7.52 48.29 -33.51
CA ASP A 2 8.69 49.15 -33.30
C ASP A 2 9.33 48.75 -31.97
N ASP A 3 10.42 47.98 -32.04
CA ASP A 3 11.17 47.56 -30.86
C ASP A 3 12.18 48.65 -30.53
N SER A 4 11.83 49.52 -29.58
CA SER A 4 12.64 50.69 -29.19
C SER A 4 14.05 50.29 -28.72
N ARG A 5 14.24 49.04 -28.28
CA ARG A 5 15.54 48.49 -27.89
C ARG A 5 16.55 48.48 -29.04
N VAL A 6 16.08 48.24 -30.27
CA VAL A 6 16.97 48.24 -31.46
C VAL A 6 17.50 49.65 -31.73
N ASP A 7 16.63 50.65 -31.68
CA ASP A 7 17.01 52.03 -31.94
C ASP A 7 17.95 52.56 -30.84
N GLU A 8 17.71 52.17 -29.58
CA GLU A 8 18.60 52.44 -28.44
C GLU A 8 19.98 51.75 -28.56
N ALA A 9 20.02 50.49 -29.00
CA ALA A 9 21.26 49.74 -29.21
C ALA A 9 22.13 50.35 -30.34
N ILE A 10 21.49 50.82 -31.41
CA ILE A 10 22.17 51.52 -32.51
C ILE A 10 22.65 52.90 -32.04
N ALA A 11 21.82 53.66 -31.33
CA ALA A 11 22.19 54.97 -30.81
C ALA A 11 23.35 54.91 -29.80
N SER A 12 23.44 53.82 -29.02
CA SER A 12 24.53 53.58 -28.07
C SER A 12 25.82 53.02 -28.70
N GLY A 13 25.84 52.77 -30.01
CA GLY A 13 27.02 52.27 -30.73
C GLY A 13 27.38 50.81 -30.42
N LYS A 14 26.47 50.03 -29.82
CA LYS A 14 26.68 48.60 -29.50
C LYS A 14 26.63 47.69 -30.73
N VAL A 15 25.93 48.12 -31.79
CA VAL A 15 25.71 47.34 -33.01
C VAL A 15 26.83 47.63 -34.03
N PRO A 16 27.53 46.60 -34.56
CA PRO A 16 28.52 46.76 -35.62
C PRO A 16 27.97 47.43 -36.89
N ALA A 17 28.78 48.26 -37.56
CA ALA A 17 28.37 49.05 -38.74
C ALA A 17 27.87 48.22 -39.96
N GLY A 18 28.12 46.91 -39.99
CA GLY A 18 27.65 45.98 -41.03
C GLY A 18 26.24 45.43 -40.82
N ILE A 19 25.60 45.70 -39.67
CA ILE A 19 24.28 45.16 -39.30
C ILE A 19 23.24 46.27 -39.38
N THR A 20 22.17 46.05 -40.17
CA THR A 20 21.13 47.06 -40.39
C THR A 20 20.02 47.00 -39.33
N ALA A 21 19.41 48.15 -39.02
CA ALA A 21 18.24 48.20 -38.14
C ALA A 21 17.07 47.36 -38.68
N ALA A 22 16.92 47.30 -40.01
CA ALA A 22 15.89 46.50 -40.66
C ALA A 22 16.08 45.01 -40.35
N PHE A 23 17.31 44.50 -40.45
CA PHE A 23 17.65 43.12 -40.12
C PHE A 23 17.37 42.79 -38.64
N LEU A 24 17.77 43.64 -37.70
CA LEU A 24 17.51 43.42 -36.27
C LEU A 24 16.01 43.49 -35.90
N LYS A 25 15.20 44.23 -36.65
CA LYS A 25 13.74 44.35 -36.42
C LYS A 25 12.93 43.19 -37.02
N GLU A 26 13.54 42.30 -37.80
CA GLU A 26 12.88 41.10 -38.33
C GLU A 26 12.40 40.17 -37.19
N SER A 27 11.21 39.58 -37.35
CA SER A 27 10.49 38.83 -36.30
C SER A 27 9.58 37.77 -36.88
N ARG A 28 9.47 36.62 -36.20
CA ARG A 28 8.39 35.64 -36.40
C ARG A 28 7.48 35.44 -35.18
N ASP A 29 7.70 36.19 -34.11
CA ASP A 29 7.06 36.07 -32.81
C ASP A 29 5.54 35.98 -32.91
N LYS A 30 4.92 36.86 -33.72
CA LYS A 30 3.47 36.90 -33.90
C LYS A 30 2.93 35.61 -34.53
N ALA A 31 3.63 35.06 -35.52
CA ALA A 31 3.23 33.82 -36.18
C ALA A 31 3.40 32.62 -35.23
N SER A 32 4.49 32.61 -34.46
CA SER A 32 4.79 31.58 -33.45
C SER A 32 3.75 31.56 -32.33
N ILE A 33 3.45 32.73 -31.74
CA ILE A 33 2.43 32.87 -30.68
C ILE A 33 1.05 32.48 -31.21
N ALA A 34 0.68 32.91 -32.42
CA ALA A 34 -0.59 32.51 -33.04
C ALA A 34 -0.67 30.98 -33.22
N GLY A 35 0.43 30.35 -33.64
CA GLY A 35 0.54 28.89 -33.75
C GLY A 35 0.34 28.18 -32.41
N ILE A 36 1.03 28.63 -31.36
CA ILE A 36 0.91 28.09 -29.99
C ILE A 36 -0.54 28.20 -29.49
N ILE A 37 -1.14 29.40 -29.56
CA ILE A 37 -2.51 29.63 -29.09
C ILE A 37 -3.51 28.76 -29.86
N PHE A 38 -3.36 28.66 -31.17
CA PHE A 38 -4.23 27.84 -32.02
C PHE A 38 -4.19 26.36 -31.60
N VAL A 39 -3.00 25.80 -31.48
CA VAL A 39 -2.80 24.39 -31.10
C VAL A 39 -3.33 24.13 -29.70
N THR A 40 -2.99 24.98 -28.72
CA THR A 40 -3.45 24.85 -27.34
C THR A 40 -4.98 24.91 -27.26
N SER A 41 -5.61 25.86 -27.97
CA SER A 41 -7.06 26.00 -28.01
C SER A 41 -7.75 24.76 -28.60
N LEU A 42 -7.20 24.23 -29.69
CA LEU A 42 -7.70 23.01 -30.33
C LEU A 42 -7.57 21.79 -29.39
N THR A 43 -6.43 21.64 -28.72
CA THR A 43 -6.20 20.56 -27.76
C THR A 43 -7.17 20.66 -26.58
N LEU A 44 -7.34 21.85 -25.99
CA LEU A 44 -8.28 22.08 -24.89
C LEU A 44 -9.72 21.76 -25.30
N LEU A 45 -10.16 22.22 -26.48
CA LEU A 45 -11.49 21.96 -27.00
C LEU A 45 -11.77 20.45 -27.14
N ILE A 46 -10.82 19.70 -27.70
CA ILE A 46 -10.95 18.25 -27.91
C ILE A 46 -10.96 17.51 -26.57
N VAL A 47 -10.07 17.88 -25.64
CA VAL A 47 -10.00 17.27 -24.31
C VAL A 47 -11.27 17.56 -23.50
N VAL A 48 -11.77 18.80 -23.50
CA VAL A 48 -13.03 19.18 -22.81
C VAL A 48 -14.21 18.43 -23.41
N SER A 49 -14.30 18.35 -24.74
CA SER A 49 -15.37 17.60 -25.42
C SER A 49 -15.37 16.10 -25.07
N ARG A 50 -14.18 15.49 -24.91
CA ARG A 50 -14.06 14.12 -24.38
C ARG A 50 -14.59 14.00 -22.95
N LEU A 51 -14.30 14.97 -22.08
CA LEU A 51 -14.79 14.96 -20.70
C LEU A 51 -16.31 15.05 -20.65
N ILE A 52 -16.90 15.94 -21.46
CA ILE A 52 -18.35 16.09 -21.61
C ILE A 52 -18.98 14.78 -22.12
N SER A 53 -18.39 14.15 -23.15
CA SER A 53 -18.85 12.85 -23.66
C SER A 53 -18.91 11.78 -22.59
N ARG A 54 -17.85 11.65 -21.79
CA ARG A 54 -17.79 10.60 -20.77
C ARG A 54 -18.68 10.89 -19.56
N ALA A 55 -18.80 12.16 -19.16
CA ALA A 55 -19.67 12.58 -18.06
C ALA A 55 -21.16 12.41 -18.40
N PHE A 56 -21.60 12.81 -19.59
CA PHE A 56 -23.02 12.92 -19.91
C PHE A 56 -23.57 11.79 -20.79
N VAL A 57 -22.76 11.20 -21.69
CA VAL A 57 -23.23 10.20 -22.67
C VAL A 57 -22.97 8.76 -22.21
N VAL A 58 -21.79 8.46 -21.65
CA VAL A 58 -21.38 7.07 -21.35
C VAL A 58 -21.80 6.59 -19.96
N ARG A 59 -21.98 7.50 -18.98
CA ARG A 59 -22.49 7.23 -17.60
C ARG A 59 -21.88 5.98 -16.91
N ARG A 60 -20.61 5.65 -17.22
CA ARG A 60 -19.82 4.58 -16.59
C ARG A 60 -18.38 5.04 -16.49
N PHE A 61 -17.87 5.17 -15.27
CA PHE A 61 -16.46 5.45 -15.00
C PHE A 61 -15.71 4.11 -14.84
N GLY A 62 -14.79 3.80 -15.76
CA GLY A 62 -13.81 2.73 -15.60
C GLY A 62 -12.51 3.23 -14.98
N PHE A 63 -11.58 2.33 -14.64
CA PHE A 63 -10.27 2.68 -14.05
C PHE A 63 -9.45 3.66 -14.93
N ASP A 64 -9.59 3.60 -16.26
CA ASP A 64 -9.00 4.62 -17.16
C ASP A 64 -9.62 6.01 -17.01
N ASP A 65 -10.86 6.11 -16.53
CA ASP A 65 -11.53 7.38 -16.23
C ASP A 65 -11.16 7.90 -14.83
N GLY A 66 -10.38 7.15 -14.05
CA GLY A 66 -9.67 7.61 -12.85
C GLY A 66 -8.32 8.24 -13.23
N LEU A 67 -7.54 7.55 -14.06
CA LEU A 67 -6.25 8.07 -14.56
C LEU A 67 -6.42 9.26 -15.51
N ALA A 68 -7.39 9.22 -16.44
CA ALA A 68 -7.62 10.29 -17.42
C ALA A 68 -8.43 11.48 -16.88
N LEU A 69 -8.74 11.52 -15.57
CA LEU A 69 -9.74 12.47 -15.06
C LEU A 69 -9.51 12.92 -13.62
N VAL A 70 -8.62 12.28 -12.86
CA VAL A 70 -8.40 12.67 -11.46
C VAL A 70 -6.94 13.01 -11.20
N SER A 71 -5.95 12.18 -11.56
CA SER A 71 -4.54 12.48 -11.24
C SER A 71 -3.74 13.10 -12.36
N LEU A 72 -3.79 12.50 -13.55
CA LEU A 72 -2.90 12.90 -14.63
C LEU A 72 -3.36 14.11 -15.43
N PRO A 73 -4.64 14.35 -15.78
CA PRO A 73 -4.98 15.50 -16.63
C PRO A 73 -4.93 16.84 -15.89
N VAL A 74 -5.08 16.89 -14.57
CA VAL A 74 -4.92 18.16 -13.83
C VAL A 74 -3.44 18.52 -13.83
N ILE A 75 -2.56 17.56 -13.52
CA ILE A 75 -1.11 17.74 -13.55
C ILE A 75 -0.62 17.99 -14.99
N GLU A 76 -1.04 17.19 -15.98
CA GLU A 76 -0.71 17.36 -17.40
C GLU A 76 -1.21 18.70 -17.95
N LYS A 77 -2.40 19.18 -17.55
CA LYS A 77 -2.91 20.50 -17.96
C LYS A 77 -2.15 21.63 -17.27
N ILE A 78 -1.82 21.50 -15.98
CA ILE A 78 -0.99 22.47 -15.28
C ILE A 78 0.38 22.53 -15.94
N CYS A 79 0.99 21.39 -16.27
CA CYS A 79 2.28 21.33 -16.94
C CYS A 79 2.21 21.85 -18.39
N LEU A 80 1.14 21.56 -19.16
CA LEU A 80 0.95 22.10 -20.51
C LEU A 80 0.72 23.63 -20.47
N VAL A 81 -0.10 24.14 -19.57
CA VAL A 81 -0.35 25.58 -19.41
C VAL A 81 0.91 26.29 -18.94
N ALA A 82 1.66 25.69 -18.01
CA ALA A 82 2.96 26.21 -17.57
C ALA A 82 3.97 26.24 -18.72
N PHE A 83 4.07 25.17 -19.50
CA PHE A 83 4.97 25.11 -20.66
C PHE A 83 4.59 26.15 -21.73
N VAL A 84 3.30 26.26 -22.08
CA VAL A 84 2.81 27.27 -23.03
C VAL A 84 3.11 28.69 -22.53
N GLY A 85 2.91 28.96 -21.25
CA GLY A 85 3.25 30.24 -20.64
C GLY A 85 4.74 30.57 -20.76
N LEU A 86 5.61 29.58 -20.50
CA LEU A 86 7.06 29.74 -20.65
C LEU A 86 7.47 29.95 -22.12
N CYS A 87 6.88 29.24 -23.07
CA CYS A 87 7.15 29.44 -24.50
C CYS A 87 6.76 30.86 -24.96
N ILE A 88 5.59 31.36 -24.53
CA ILE A 88 5.15 32.72 -24.87
C ILE A 88 6.10 33.76 -24.24
N GLU A 89 6.48 33.58 -22.97
CA GLU A 89 7.43 34.48 -22.30
C GLU A 89 8.79 34.49 -23.00
N LEU A 90 9.32 33.33 -23.39
CA LEU A 90 10.58 33.22 -24.16
C LEU A 90 10.53 34.01 -25.47
N ILE A 91 9.46 33.84 -26.24
CA ILE A 91 9.24 34.56 -27.51
C ILE A 91 9.16 36.08 -27.25
N LEU A 92 8.42 36.51 -26.23
CA LEU A 92 8.26 37.93 -25.89
C LEU A 92 9.56 38.59 -25.40
N LEU A 93 10.40 37.85 -24.69
CA LEU A 93 11.72 38.32 -24.26
C LEU A 93 12.70 38.45 -25.43
N GLY A 94 12.43 37.78 -26.55
CA GLY A 94 13.19 37.90 -27.80
C GLY A 94 14.20 36.78 -28.03
N SER A 95 14.05 35.63 -27.36
CA SER A 95 15.00 34.51 -27.51
C SER A 95 14.99 33.85 -28.89
N GLY A 96 13.93 34.05 -29.69
CA GLY A 96 13.84 33.61 -31.09
C GLY A 96 14.24 34.65 -32.13
N ARG A 97 14.75 35.83 -31.72
CA ARG A 97 15.25 36.87 -32.65
C ARG A 97 16.67 36.55 -33.10
N HIS A 98 17.13 37.24 -34.16
CA HIS A 98 18.47 37.08 -34.74
C HIS A 98 19.56 36.94 -33.68
N PHE A 99 20.55 36.08 -33.89
CA PHE A 99 21.64 35.94 -32.93
C PHE A 99 22.32 37.30 -32.62
N ASP A 100 22.48 38.15 -33.63
CA ASP A 100 22.99 39.52 -33.48
C ASP A 100 22.06 40.42 -32.63
N TYR A 101 20.75 40.17 -32.65
CA TYR A 101 19.81 40.84 -31.76
C TYR A 101 20.02 40.41 -30.30
N ILE A 102 20.20 39.11 -30.07
CA ILE A 102 20.47 38.58 -28.72
C ILE A 102 21.80 39.11 -28.17
N GLN A 103 22.83 39.19 -29.02
CA GLN A 103 24.16 39.63 -28.62
C GLN A 103 24.28 41.15 -28.43
N TYR A 104 23.70 41.96 -29.31
CA TYR A 104 23.95 43.41 -29.34
C TYR A 104 22.77 44.27 -28.86
N VAL A 105 21.55 43.73 -28.84
CA VAL A 105 20.33 44.48 -28.48
C VAL A 105 19.82 44.11 -27.09
N LEU A 106 19.83 42.83 -26.71
CA LEU A 106 19.41 42.42 -25.36
C LEU A 106 20.47 42.74 -24.30
N ASP A 107 20.02 43.14 -23.11
CA ASP A 107 20.89 43.27 -21.94
C ASP A 107 21.21 41.89 -21.34
N VAL A 108 22.41 41.75 -20.77
CA VAL A 108 22.91 40.49 -20.19
C VAL A 108 21.94 39.86 -19.18
N PRO A 109 21.32 40.61 -18.23
CA PRO A 109 20.29 40.05 -17.34
C PRO A 109 19.10 39.43 -18.08
N THR A 110 18.61 40.06 -19.15
CA THR A 110 17.54 39.50 -19.98
C THR A 110 17.98 38.21 -20.68
N VAL A 111 19.22 38.16 -21.19
CA VAL A 111 19.77 36.94 -21.82
C VAL A 111 19.83 35.78 -20.82
N LEU A 112 20.42 36.00 -19.63
CA LEU A 112 20.46 35.00 -18.56
C LEU A 112 19.05 34.51 -18.14
N LYS A 113 18.08 35.42 -18.09
CA LYS A 113 16.67 35.07 -17.83
C LYS A 113 16.13 34.15 -18.93
N THR A 114 16.39 34.44 -20.21
CA THR A 114 15.93 33.58 -21.31
C THR A 114 16.54 32.18 -21.24
N GLU A 115 17.81 32.04 -20.85
CA GLU A 115 18.46 30.74 -20.71
C GLU A 115 17.85 29.87 -19.59
N ILE A 116 17.61 30.47 -18.42
CA ILE A 116 16.97 29.77 -17.29
C ILE A 116 15.56 29.32 -17.67
N LEU A 117 14.80 30.20 -18.35
CA LEU A 117 13.45 29.88 -18.79
C LEU A 117 13.45 28.78 -19.86
N ASP A 118 14.43 28.78 -20.77
CA ASP A 118 14.62 27.71 -21.78
C ASP A 118 14.91 26.37 -21.10
N PHE A 119 15.84 26.35 -20.15
CA PHE A 119 16.16 25.18 -19.34
C PHE A 119 14.92 24.63 -18.60
N ALA A 120 14.16 25.50 -17.92
CA ALA A 120 12.96 25.12 -17.19
C ALA A 120 11.85 24.60 -18.12
N ALA A 121 11.64 25.28 -19.26
CA ALA A 121 10.65 24.92 -20.26
C ALA A 121 10.89 23.48 -20.77
N HIS A 122 12.14 23.13 -21.07
CA HIS A 122 12.46 21.81 -21.62
C HIS A 122 12.41 20.67 -20.59
N ILE A 123 12.64 20.94 -19.31
CA ILE A 123 12.35 19.98 -18.22
C ILE A 123 10.85 19.71 -18.14
N ILE A 124 10.04 20.77 -18.14
CA ILE A 124 8.57 20.66 -18.07
C ILE A 124 8.04 19.93 -19.31
N TYR A 125 8.53 20.28 -20.50
CA TYR A 125 8.20 19.63 -21.75
C TYR A 125 8.48 18.12 -21.70
N THR A 126 9.71 17.73 -21.35
CA THR A 126 10.14 16.31 -21.33
C THR A 126 9.31 15.50 -20.33
N THR A 127 9.01 16.10 -19.17
CA THR A 127 8.16 15.49 -18.13
C THR A 127 6.72 15.35 -18.61
N THR A 128 6.14 16.41 -19.19
CA THR A 128 4.76 16.43 -19.69
C THR A 128 4.55 15.38 -20.77
N LEU A 129 5.51 15.24 -21.67
CA LEU A 129 5.45 14.26 -22.75
C LEU A 129 5.52 12.82 -22.23
N LEU A 130 6.34 12.54 -21.20
CA LEU A 130 6.33 11.23 -20.54
C LEU A 130 4.96 10.91 -19.94
N LEU A 131 4.35 11.84 -19.21
CA LEU A 131 3.04 11.65 -18.59
C LEU A 131 1.98 11.33 -19.66
N CYS A 132 1.96 12.11 -20.74
CA CYS A 132 1.08 11.86 -21.89
C CYS A 132 1.28 10.46 -22.49
N ARG A 133 2.55 10.03 -22.65
CA ARG A 133 2.88 8.70 -23.19
C ARG A 133 2.45 7.56 -22.26
N ILE A 134 2.64 7.70 -20.95
CA ILE A 134 2.19 6.72 -19.95
C ILE A 134 0.66 6.61 -19.94
N SER A 135 -0.04 7.75 -20.01
CA SER A 135 -1.50 7.82 -20.13
C SER A 135 -1.99 7.05 -21.36
N GLY A 136 -1.32 7.24 -22.51
CA GLY A 136 -1.61 6.49 -23.73
C GLY A 136 -1.34 5.00 -23.65
N LEU A 137 -0.27 4.61 -22.98
CA LEU A 137 0.08 3.21 -22.80
C LEU A 137 -0.88 2.48 -21.86
N ALA A 138 -1.39 3.17 -20.82
CA ALA A 138 -2.44 2.65 -19.95
C ALA A 138 -3.73 2.36 -20.74
N PHE A 139 -4.11 3.26 -21.65
CA PHE A 139 -5.23 3.04 -22.56
C PHE A 139 -5.04 1.79 -23.44
N TYR A 140 -3.86 1.61 -24.03
CA TYR A 140 -3.56 0.39 -24.81
C TYR A 140 -3.53 -0.86 -23.94
N HIS A 141 -3.04 -0.77 -22.69
CA HIS A 141 -3.05 -1.89 -21.75
C HIS A 141 -4.46 -2.41 -21.50
N ARG A 142 -5.46 -1.52 -21.34
CA ARG A 142 -6.85 -1.94 -21.15
C ARG A 142 -7.41 -2.66 -22.37
N ILE A 143 -7.26 -2.09 -23.58
CA ILE A 143 -7.77 -2.69 -24.82
C ILE A 143 -7.15 -4.07 -25.07
N CYS A 144 -5.86 -4.20 -24.79
CA CYS A 144 -5.09 -5.41 -25.07
C CYS A 144 -4.94 -6.37 -23.88
N SER A 145 -5.58 -6.08 -22.73
CA SER A 145 -5.43 -6.80 -21.46
C SER A 145 -5.66 -8.31 -21.56
N LYS A 146 -6.47 -8.75 -22.52
CA LYS A 146 -6.80 -10.17 -22.75
C LYS A 146 -5.74 -10.96 -23.53
N HIS A 147 -4.73 -10.31 -24.12
CA HIS A 147 -3.69 -11.00 -24.90
C HIS A 147 -2.32 -10.91 -24.22
N LYS A 148 -1.81 -12.06 -23.74
CA LYS A 148 -0.54 -12.17 -22.99
C LYS A 148 0.65 -11.54 -23.73
N GLY A 149 0.73 -11.71 -25.06
CA GLY A 149 1.80 -11.13 -25.87
C GLY A 149 1.77 -9.61 -25.93
N PHE A 150 0.59 -9.00 -26.04
CA PHE A 150 0.47 -7.53 -26.06
C PHE A 150 0.68 -6.95 -24.66
N ARG A 151 0.26 -7.66 -23.62
CA ARG A 151 0.53 -7.26 -22.24
C ARG A 151 2.03 -7.21 -21.93
N ILE A 152 2.81 -8.17 -22.46
CA ILE A 152 4.27 -8.17 -22.33
C ILE A 152 4.87 -7.01 -23.13
N ALA A 153 4.46 -6.82 -24.39
CA ALA A 153 4.94 -5.72 -25.23
C ALA A 153 4.67 -4.34 -24.59
N ILE A 154 3.47 -4.14 -24.04
CA ILE A 154 3.08 -2.89 -23.37
C ILE A 154 3.91 -2.66 -22.10
N LYS A 155 4.18 -3.70 -21.29
CA LYS A 155 5.10 -3.59 -20.15
C LYS A 155 6.54 -3.29 -20.57
N ALA A 156 7.00 -3.87 -21.68
CA ALA A 156 8.32 -3.59 -22.23
C ALA A 156 8.41 -2.13 -22.71
N VAL A 157 7.41 -1.64 -23.45
CA VAL A 157 7.33 -0.23 -23.85
C VAL A 157 7.30 0.69 -22.63
N PHE A 158 6.56 0.36 -21.58
CA PHE A 158 6.56 1.14 -20.32
C PHE A 158 7.96 1.23 -19.72
N GLY A 159 8.66 0.09 -19.63
CA GLY A 159 10.04 0.05 -19.16
C GLY A 159 10.98 0.89 -20.03
N ILE A 160 10.84 0.84 -21.36
CA ILE A 160 11.63 1.64 -22.30
C ILE A 160 11.37 3.13 -22.10
N LEU A 161 10.11 3.56 -21.94
CA LEU A 161 9.76 4.97 -21.72
C LEU A 161 10.41 5.53 -20.44
N ILE A 162 10.36 4.77 -19.34
CA ILE A 162 11.00 5.19 -18.07
C ILE A 162 12.52 5.18 -18.18
N ALA A 163 13.09 4.14 -18.80
CA ALA A 163 14.54 4.02 -18.99
C ALA A 163 15.11 5.07 -19.96
N ALA A 164 14.30 5.59 -20.89
CA ALA A 164 14.66 6.68 -21.79
C ALA A 164 14.56 8.06 -21.11
N TYR A 165 13.56 8.26 -20.26
CA TYR A 165 13.32 9.53 -19.58
C TYR A 165 14.43 9.96 -18.62
N LEU A 166 14.95 9.04 -17.80
CA LEU A 166 15.98 9.38 -16.81
C LEU A 166 17.27 9.92 -17.47
N PRO A 167 17.82 9.29 -18.51
CA PRO A 167 18.93 9.85 -19.28
C PRO A 167 18.61 11.20 -19.93
N GLN A 168 17.40 11.40 -20.46
CA GLN A 168 17.00 12.68 -21.06
C GLN A 168 16.99 13.80 -20.01
N LEU A 169 16.42 13.54 -18.84
CA LEU A 169 16.38 14.48 -17.73
C LEU A 169 17.78 14.76 -17.18
N PHE A 170 18.63 13.73 -17.03
CA PHE A 170 20.00 13.92 -16.57
C PHE A 170 20.87 14.64 -17.58
N LEU A 171 20.67 14.43 -18.88
CA LEU A 171 21.37 15.18 -19.91
C LEU A 171 21.01 16.67 -19.87
N LEU A 172 19.74 17.00 -19.61
CA LEU A 172 19.31 18.38 -19.40
C LEU A 172 19.89 18.97 -18.12
N ILE A 173 19.78 18.28 -16.98
CA ILE A 173 20.25 18.79 -15.68
C ILE A 173 21.77 18.95 -15.68
N PHE A 174 22.52 17.92 -16.08
CA PHE A 174 23.98 17.87 -15.95
C PHE A 174 24.72 18.27 -17.23
N HIS A 175 24.15 19.16 -18.05
CA HIS A 175 24.78 19.61 -19.30
C HIS A 175 26.02 20.49 -19.07
N CYS A 176 26.16 21.11 -17.90
CA CYS A 176 27.29 21.95 -17.52
C CYS A 176 28.01 21.47 -16.24
N GLN A 177 29.30 21.79 -16.16
CA GLN A 177 30.10 21.69 -14.94
C GLN A 177 30.78 23.04 -14.63
N PRO A 178 30.57 23.63 -13.43
CA PRO A 178 29.64 23.22 -12.38
C PRO A 178 28.16 23.30 -12.82
N LEU A 179 27.27 22.64 -12.08
CA LEU A 179 25.84 22.53 -12.42
C LEU A 179 25.20 23.92 -12.55
N THR A 180 24.60 24.20 -13.70
CA THR A 180 23.85 25.44 -13.95
C THR A 180 22.70 25.18 -14.93
N GLY A 181 21.73 26.11 -14.97
CA GLY A 181 20.66 26.15 -15.98
C GLY A 181 20.94 27.15 -17.11
N TYR A 182 22.17 27.65 -17.22
CA TYR A 182 22.61 28.60 -18.24
C TYR A 182 23.08 27.89 -19.52
N TRP A 183 22.94 28.57 -20.66
CA TRP A 183 23.37 28.11 -21.98
C TRP A 183 24.44 29.05 -22.56
N PRO A 184 25.60 29.16 -21.90
CA PRO A 184 26.51 30.29 -22.05
C PRO A 184 26.91 30.56 -23.49
N TYR A 185 26.75 31.81 -23.92
CA TYR A 185 27.31 32.28 -25.18
C TYR A 185 28.77 32.73 -24.99
N GLY A 186 29.61 32.52 -26.01
CA GLY A 186 31.04 32.83 -25.93
C GLY A 186 31.40 34.31 -25.74
N TRP A 187 30.42 35.21 -25.82
CA TRP A 187 30.59 36.66 -25.63
C TRP A 187 30.12 37.15 -24.25
N GLU A 188 29.56 36.28 -23.41
CA GLU A 188 29.02 36.66 -22.11
C GLU A 188 30.12 36.78 -21.03
N PRO A 189 30.11 37.86 -20.23
CA PRO A 189 31.11 38.06 -19.20
C PRO A 189 30.92 37.09 -18.03
N GLY A 190 32.00 36.40 -17.63
CA GLY A 190 32.03 35.51 -16.46
C GLY A 190 31.50 34.10 -16.70
N MET A 191 31.24 33.72 -17.96
CA MET A 191 30.75 32.39 -18.33
C MET A 191 31.87 31.38 -18.63
N ASP A 192 33.13 31.82 -18.60
CA ASP A 192 34.33 30.99 -18.71
C ASP A 192 34.50 29.98 -17.56
N ILE A 193 33.78 30.20 -16.45
CA ILE A 193 33.75 29.29 -15.30
C ILE A 193 32.93 28.02 -15.55
N TYR A 194 32.09 27.99 -16.59
CA TYR A 194 31.23 26.86 -16.92
C TYR A 194 31.75 26.12 -18.15
N THR A 195 31.90 24.80 -18.03
CA THR A 195 32.15 23.91 -19.17
C THR A 195 30.85 23.20 -19.51
N CYS A 196 30.21 23.60 -20.62
CA CYS A 196 28.89 23.14 -21.03
C CYS A 196 28.91 22.33 -22.33
N LEU A 197 28.01 21.35 -22.43
CA LEU A 197 27.68 20.71 -23.70
C LEU A 197 26.93 21.71 -24.59
N ALA A 198 27.19 21.64 -25.89
CA ALA A 198 26.51 22.50 -26.86
C ALA A 198 24.99 22.26 -26.82
N TRP A 199 24.21 23.34 -26.81
CA TRP A 199 22.75 23.34 -26.85
C TRP A 199 22.23 22.34 -27.89
N GLY A 200 22.64 22.49 -29.15
CA GLY A 200 22.19 21.63 -30.25
C GLY A 200 22.46 20.13 -30.02
N LEU A 201 23.57 19.77 -29.35
CA LEU A 201 23.89 18.37 -29.04
C LEU A 201 22.92 17.80 -28.02
N VAL A 202 22.67 18.52 -26.92
CA VAL A 202 21.76 18.09 -25.85
C VAL A 202 20.35 17.90 -26.41
N TYR A 203 19.86 18.89 -27.17
CA TYR A 203 18.51 18.86 -27.74
C TYR A 203 18.37 17.85 -28.88
N SER A 204 19.41 17.62 -29.70
CA SER A 204 19.39 16.59 -30.75
C SER A 204 19.29 15.19 -30.17
N VAL A 205 20.06 14.91 -29.10
CA VAL A 205 20.00 13.63 -28.39
C VAL A 205 18.64 13.46 -27.72
N ASN A 206 18.15 14.48 -27.02
CA ASN A 206 16.85 14.43 -26.36
C ASN A 206 15.70 14.19 -27.37
N SER A 207 15.71 14.91 -28.49
CA SER A 207 14.73 14.78 -29.57
C SER A 207 14.77 13.41 -30.24
N SER A 208 15.97 12.84 -30.43
CA SER A 208 16.15 11.51 -31.02
C SER A 208 15.59 10.40 -30.12
N VAL A 209 15.90 10.46 -28.82
CA VAL A 209 15.37 9.49 -27.84
C VAL A 209 13.84 9.60 -27.75
N SER A 210 13.33 10.83 -27.76
CA SER A 210 11.90 11.11 -27.74
C SER A 210 11.17 10.55 -28.97
N LEU A 211 11.73 10.73 -30.19
CA LEU A 211 11.19 10.14 -31.42
C LEU A 211 11.11 8.61 -31.33
N VAL A 212 12.15 7.96 -30.80
CA VAL A 212 12.16 6.50 -30.59
C VAL A 212 11.04 6.07 -29.64
N CYS A 213 10.82 6.81 -28.55
CA CYS A 213 9.71 6.57 -27.64
C CYS A 213 8.33 6.64 -28.32
N ASP A 214 8.11 7.62 -29.20
CA ASP A 214 6.85 7.73 -29.95
C ASP A 214 6.67 6.61 -30.97
N MET A 215 7.75 6.17 -31.63
CA MET A 215 7.71 4.99 -32.50
C MET A 215 7.29 3.73 -31.74
N PHE A 216 7.79 3.54 -30.51
CA PHE A 216 7.40 2.41 -29.67
C PHE A 216 5.95 2.52 -29.19
N LEU A 217 5.52 3.70 -28.73
CA LEU A 217 4.16 3.89 -28.22
C LEU A 217 3.11 3.74 -29.34
N PHE A 218 3.26 4.46 -30.44
CA PHE A 218 2.30 4.48 -31.54
C PHE A 218 2.48 3.32 -32.54
N GLY A 219 3.56 2.54 -32.40
CA GLY A 219 3.72 1.25 -33.07
C GLY A 219 2.79 0.15 -32.52
N VAL A 220 2.35 0.25 -31.26
CA VAL A 220 1.47 -0.75 -30.61
C VAL A 220 0.13 -0.92 -31.34
N PRO A 221 -0.63 0.15 -31.66
CA PRO A 221 -1.86 0.04 -32.47
C PRO A 221 -1.65 -0.57 -33.86
N VAL A 222 -0.53 -0.25 -34.53
CA VAL A 222 -0.20 -0.78 -35.85
C VAL A 222 0.02 -2.29 -35.78
N ALA A 223 0.79 -2.76 -34.80
CA ALA A 223 1.00 -4.18 -34.53
C ALA A 223 -0.33 -4.89 -34.19
N MET A 224 -1.18 -4.24 -33.41
CA MET A 224 -2.51 -4.74 -33.05
C MET A 224 -3.43 -4.92 -34.27
N LEU A 225 -3.49 -3.92 -35.16
CA LEU A 225 -4.30 -4.00 -36.38
C LEU A 225 -3.76 -5.08 -37.32
N ARG A 226 -2.43 -5.22 -37.46
CA ARG A 226 -1.81 -6.28 -38.28
C ARG A 226 -2.16 -7.68 -37.79
N MET A 227 -2.13 -7.91 -36.49
CA MET A 227 -2.41 -9.23 -35.89
C MET A 227 -3.92 -9.57 -35.77
N SER A 228 -4.81 -8.60 -36.02
CA SER A 228 -6.27 -8.79 -35.94
C SER A 228 -6.84 -9.47 -37.19
N ARG A 229 -7.54 -10.60 -37.02
CA ARG A 229 -8.38 -11.22 -38.07
C ARG A 229 -9.78 -10.59 -38.04
N MET A 230 -9.95 -9.47 -38.74
CA MET A 230 -11.25 -8.79 -38.90
C MET A 230 -11.54 -8.46 -40.37
N PRO A 231 -12.82 -8.39 -40.78
CA PRO A 231 -13.19 -7.95 -42.13
C PRO A 231 -12.60 -6.58 -42.47
N ARG A 232 -12.13 -6.39 -43.71
CA ARG A 232 -11.41 -5.16 -44.16
C ARG A 232 -12.13 -3.87 -43.74
N LYS A 233 -13.46 -3.81 -43.89
CA LYS A 233 -14.28 -2.65 -43.50
C LYS A 233 -14.16 -2.26 -42.02
N ARG A 234 -14.13 -3.23 -41.10
CA ARG A 234 -13.98 -2.98 -39.65
C ARG A 234 -12.53 -2.65 -39.27
N LYS A 235 -11.57 -3.24 -39.96
CA LYS A 235 -10.14 -2.96 -39.77
C LYS A 235 -9.80 -1.52 -40.19
N VAL A 236 -10.41 -1.03 -41.27
CA VAL A 236 -10.31 0.38 -41.70
C VAL A 236 -10.95 1.31 -40.66
N GLN A 237 -12.18 1.01 -40.20
CA GLN A 237 -12.86 1.82 -39.17
C GLN A 237 -12.06 1.92 -37.85
N LEU A 238 -11.49 0.81 -37.38
CA LEU A 238 -10.66 0.81 -36.17
C LEU A 238 -9.30 1.49 -36.41
N GLY A 239 -8.78 1.39 -37.63
CA GLY A 239 -7.60 2.14 -38.08
C GLY A 239 -7.81 3.65 -37.99
N CYS A 240 -8.91 4.17 -38.51
CA CYS A 240 -9.23 5.61 -38.45
C CYS A 240 -9.33 6.16 -37.02
N ILE A 241 -9.63 5.30 -36.03
CA ILE A 241 -9.77 5.70 -34.62
C ILE A 241 -8.43 5.61 -33.86
N LEU A 242 -7.59 4.62 -34.17
CA LEU A 242 -6.39 4.31 -33.38
C LEU A 242 -5.07 4.75 -34.02
N LEU A 243 -5.06 5.00 -35.32
CA LEU A 243 -3.87 5.45 -36.05
C LEU A 243 -3.62 6.97 -36.11
N PRO A 244 -4.52 7.90 -35.70
CA PRO A 244 -4.17 9.32 -35.66
C PRO A 244 -2.90 9.63 -34.86
N GLY A 245 -2.55 8.79 -33.87
CA GLY A 245 -1.29 8.90 -33.13
C GLY A 245 -0.02 8.72 -33.98
N THR A 246 -0.09 8.13 -35.18
CA THR A 246 1.08 8.07 -36.08
C THR A 246 1.45 9.43 -36.66
N ALA A 247 0.53 10.41 -36.65
CA ALA A 247 0.84 11.78 -37.05
C ALA A 247 1.80 12.46 -36.05
N VAL A 248 1.80 12.05 -34.77
CA VAL A 248 2.73 12.54 -33.75
C VAL A 248 4.17 12.23 -34.15
N ILE A 249 4.44 11.06 -34.73
CA ILE A 249 5.78 10.70 -35.23
C ILE A 249 6.28 11.72 -36.26
N GLY A 250 5.40 12.21 -37.14
CA GLY A 250 5.74 13.26 -38.11
C GLY A 250 6.10 14.58 -37.45
N ILE A 251 5.40 14.95 -36.38
CA ILE A 251 5.69 16.15 -35.58
C ILE A 251 7.04 16.00 -34.85
N SER A 252 7.31 14.83 -34.27
CA SER A 252 8.59 14.53 -33.61
C SER A 252 9.77 14.54 -34.59
N ILE A 253 9.58 14.09 -35.84
CA ILE A 253 10.56 14.22 -36.92
C ILE A 253 10.78 15.68 -37.28
N ALA A 254 9.70 16.47 -37.43
CA ALA A 254 9.82 17.90 -37.73
C ALA A 254 10.62 18.64 -36.66
N ARG A 255 10.41 18.31 -35.37
CA ARG A 255 11.24 18.86 -34.28
C ARG A 255 12.70 18.48 -34.44
N LEU A 256 13.01 17.20 -34.65
CA LEU A 256 14.39 16.74 -34.81
C LEU A 256 15.08 17.46 -35.99
N VAL A 257 14.37 17.67 -37.09
CA VAL A 257 14.86 18.44 -38.23
C VAL A 257 15.13 19.89 -37.84
N LEU A 258 14.22 20.56 -37.13
CA LEU A 258 14.42 21.95 -36.68
C LEU A 258 15.59 22.09 -35.71
N VAL A 259 15.77 21.15 -34.78
CA VAL A 259 16.91 21.15 -33.83
C VAL A 259 18.23 20.96 -34.57
N ILE A 260 18.28 20.03 -35.54
CA ILE A 260 19.46 19.83 -36.37
C ILE A 260 19.73 21.07 -37.21
N LEU A 261 18.73 21.62 -37.91
CA LEU A 261 18.91 22.83 -38.71
C LEU A 261 19.39 24.01 -37.86
N GLY A 262 18.83 24.19 -36.66
CA GLY A 262 19.27 25.18 -35.69
C GLY A 262 20.75 25.02 -35.35
N GLN A 263 21.20 23.81 -35.01
CA GLN A 263 22.61 23.57 -34.65
C GLN A 263 23.61 23.92 -35.76
N TRP A 264 23.24 23.80 -37.03
CA TRP A 264 24.17 23.96 -38.17
C TRP A 264 24.00 25.30 -38.91
N GLN A 265 23.03 26.13 -38.54
CA GLN A 265 22.87 27.48 -39.09
C GLN A 265 23.67 28.48 -38.26
N THR A 266 24.30 29.44 -38.94
CA THR A 266 25.00 30.56 -38.29
C THR A 266 24.04 31.50 -37.56
N ASP A 267 22.75 31.45 -37.91
CA ASP A 267 21.67 32.20 -37.29
C ASP A 267 20.49 31.25 -37.01
N MET A 268 20.31 30.89 -35.72
CA MET A 268 19.34 29.87 -35.29
C MET A 268 17.90 30.41 -35.18
N SER A 269 17.71 31.71 -35.35
CA SER A 269 16.50 32.46 -35.00
C SER A 269 15.27 32.03 -35.78
N TRP A 270 15.46 31.55 -36.99
CA TRP A 270 14.37 31.03 -37.81
C TRP A 270 13.96 29.60 -37.51
N SER A 271 14.70 28.91 -36.62
CA SER A 271 14.46 27.52 -36.24
C SER A 271 13.95 27.39 -34.79
N TYR A 272 14.36 28.27 -33.87
CA TYR A 272 14.00 28.19 -32.45
C TYR A 272 12.52 28.48 -32.17
N ASP A 273 11.98 29.57 -32.70
CA ASP A 273 10.58 29.94 -32.54
C ASP A 273 9.62 28.87 -33.10
N PRO A 274 9.81 28.36 -34.33
CA PRO A 274 9.05 27.23 -34.84
C PRO A 274 9.25 25.93 -34.04
N MET A 275 10.42 25.71 -33.44
CA MET A 275 10.67 24.55 -32.59
C MET A 275 9.73 24.55 -31.37
N LEU A 276 9.59 25.68 -30.68
CA LEU A 276 8.64 25.81 -29.55
C LEU A 276 7.19 25.51 -29.98
N VAL A 277 6.78 25.99 -31.17
CA VAL A 277 5.46 25.67 -31.74
C VAL A 277 5.31 24.17 -31.99
N VAL A 278 6.34 23.51 -32.50
CA VAL A 278 6.33 22.06 -32.76
C VAL A 278 6.31 21.26 -31.46
N GLU A 279 7.00 21.70 -30.41
CA GLU A 279 6.98 21.06 -29.09
C GLU A 279 5.60 21.12 -28.42
N VAL A 280 4.96 22.29 -28.46
CA VAL A 280 3.56 22.44 -28.03
C VAL A 280 2.64 21.55 -28.87
N SER A 281 2.91 21.46 -30.18
CA SER A 281 2.16 20.59 -31.10
C SER A 281 2.36 19.10 -30.82
N GLU A 282 3.53 18.66 -30.37
CA GLU A 282 3.82 17.27 -30.04
C GLU A 282 3.03 16.82 -28.80
N ILE A 283 3.02 17.64 -27.74
CA ILE A 283 2.19 17.41 -26.55
C ILE A 283 0.70 17.46 -26.93
N GLY A 284 0.29 18.49 -27.66
CA GLY A 284 -1.10 18.71 -28.08
C GLY A 284 -1.64 17.59 -28.95
N ALA A 285 -0.89 17.16 -29.97
CA ALA A 285 -1.25 16.08 -30.86
C ALA A 285 -1.28 14.72 -30.14
N THR A 286 -0.36 14.49 -29.18
CA THR A 286 -0.39 13.30 -28.33
C THR A 286 -1.70 13.23 -27.53
N LEU A 287 -2.08 14.33 -26.86
CA LEU A 287 -3.33 14.40 -26.09
C LEU A 287 -4.58 14.25 -26.96
N ILE A 288 -4.58 14.85 -28.15
CA ILE A 288 -5.66 14.69 -29.14
C ILE A 288 -5.77 13.23 -29.57
N ALA A 289 -4.67 12.60 -29.98
CA ALA A 289 -4.65 11.22 -30.44
C ALA A 289 -5.18 10.24 -29.38
N LEU A 290 -4.87 10.48 -28.10
CA LEU A 290 -5.38 9.69 -26.99
C LEU A 290 -6.86 9.96 -26.67
N SER A 291 -7.39 11.09 -27.13
CA SER A 291 -8.76 11.52 -26.86
C SER A 291 -9.75 11.09 -27.94
N VAL A 292 -9.31 10.95 -29.19
CA VAL A 292 -10.14 10.53 -30.34
C VAL A 292 -10.94 9.24 -30.10
N PRO A 293 -10.39 8.15 -29.51
CA PRO A 293 -11.17 6.94 -29.23
C PRO A 293 -12.32 7.16 -28.23
N GLY A 294 -12.25 8.20 -27.41
CA GLY A 294 -13.29 8.58 -26.44
C GLY A 294 -14.47 9.34 -27.04
N PHE A 295 -14.39 9.82 -28.29
CA PHE A 295 -15.41 10.65 -28.94
C PHE A 295 -16.58 9.87 -29.55
N LYS A 296 -16.39 8.58 -29.85
CA LYS A 296 -17.38 7.78 -30.59
C LYS A 296 -18.81 7.86 -30.02
N PRO A 297 -19.04 7.80 -28.68
CA PRO A 297 -20.40 7.88 -28.12
C PRO A 297 -21.08 9.23 -28.39
N LEU A 298 -20.34 10.33 -28.44
CA LEU A 298 -20.89 11.68 -28.64
C LEU A 298 -21.26 11.93 -30.10
N VAL A 299 -20.47 11.40 -31.04
CA VAL A 299 -20.79 11.40 -32.47
C VAL A 299 -22.03 10.54 -32.75
N ASP A 300 -22.10 9.35 -32.17
CA ASP A 300 -23.27 8.46 -32.29
C ASP A 300 -24.54 9.12 -31.67
N TRP A 301 -24.37 9.88 -30.58
CA TRP A 301 -25.47 10.63 -29.93
C TRP A 301 -25.96 11.84 -30.76
N CYS A 302 -25.06 12.67 -31.29
CA CYS A 302 -25.44 13.81 -32.14
C CYS A 302 -26.17 13.38 -33.42
N ILE A 303 -25.75 12.26 -34.03
CA ILE A 303 -26.41 11.69 -35.22
C ILE A 303 -27.81 11.18 -34.87
N SER A 304 -28.00 10.54 -33.71
CA SER A 304 -29.32 10.08 -33.28
C SER A 304 -30.34 11.19 -32.96
N ARG A 305 -29.86 12.44 -32.77
CA ARG A 305 -30.70 13.61 -32.51
C ARG A 305 -31.12 14.37 -33.77
N THR A 306 -30.57 14.01 -34.93
CA THR A 306 -30.84 14.68 -36.22
C THR A 306 -31.81 13.93 -37.13
N ASP A 307 -32.50 12.89 -36.64
CA ASP A 307 -33.65 12.26 -37.32
C ASP A 307 -34.99 12.75 -36.71
N PRO A 308 -35.62 13.80 -37.27
CA PRO A 308 -37.02 14.11 -37.01
C PRO A 308 -37.89 13.30 -37.98
N GLY A 309 -38.35 12.12 -37.54
CA GLY A 309 -39.25 11.31 -38.36
C GLY A 309 -39.90 10.16 -37.62
N VAL A 310 -41.23 10.25 -37.52
CA VAL A 310 -42.20 9.20 -37.17
C VAL A 310 -42.64 9.12 -35.69
N GLN A 311 -43.59 10.01 -35.36
CA GLN A 311 -44.74 9.67 -34.51
C GLN A 311 -45.70 8.76 -35.30
N SER A 312 -46.26 7.73 -34.67
CA SER A 312 -47.73 7.50 -34.52
C SER A 312 -48.08 6.04 -34.18
N GLY A 313 -48.83 5.86 -33.08
CA GLY A 313 -49.99 4.95 -32.96
C GLY A 313 -49.80 3.42 -32.93
N GLY A 314 -50.39 2.77 -31.91
CA GLY A 314 -50.85 1.38 -32.01
C GLY A 314 -50.61 0.48 -30.80
N SER A 315 -51.66 0.24 -30.02
CA SER A 315 -51.81 -0.84 -29.03
C SER A 315 -51.62 -2.24 -29.63
N TYR A 316 -50.96 -3.18 -28.94
CA TYR A 316 -51.44 -4.54 -28.63
C TYR A 316 -50.37 -5.39 -27.90
N GLN A 317 -50.86 -6.37 -27.15
CA GLN A 317 -50.15 -7.28 -26.24
C GLN A 317 -49.16 -8.28 -26.88
N LYS A 318 -48.26 -8.73 -25.99
CA LYS A 318 -47.70 -10.07 -25.76
C LYS A 318 -46.64 -10.67 -26.71
N ASN A 319 -45.60 -11.12 -26.00
CA ASN A 319 -44.78 -12.30 -26.20
C ASN A 319 -43.73 -12.31 -27.31
N GLY A 320 -42.48 -12.38 -26.85
CA GLY A 320 -41.65 -13.52 -27.18
C GLY A 320 -40.68 -13.38 -28.34
N SER A 321 -39.42 -13.14 -27.95
CA SER A 321 -38.20 -13.59 -28.61
C SER A 321 -37.57 -12.72 -29.70
N GLY A 322 -36.31 -12.34 -29.42
CA GLY A 322 -35.23 -12.45 -30.38
C GLY A 322 -35.01 -11.28 -31.33
N GLN A 323 -34.22 -10.28 -30.93
CA GLN A 323 -33.36 -9.61 -31.90
C GLN A 323 -32.06 -9.05 -31.30
N ARG A 324 -30.98 -9.69 -31.73
CA ARG A 324 -29.63 -9.15 -32.02
C ARG A 324 -29.35 -7.74 -31.50
N SER A 325 -28.66 -7.66 -30.37
CA SER A 325 -27.70 -6.58 -30.14
C SER A 325 -26.60 -6.67 -31.20
N LYS A 326 -26.53 -5.69 -32.10
CA LYS A 326 -25.38 -5.48 -32.99
C LYS A 326 -24.14 -5.23 -32.12
N GLY A 327 -23.41 -6.30 -31.82
CA GLY A 327 -22.15 -6.24 -31.09
C GLY A 327 -21.15 -5.30 -31.78
N THR A 328 -20.81 -4.22 -31.09
CA THR A 328 -19.89 -3.16 -31.49
C THR A 328 -18.45 -3.69 -31.62
N ALA A 329 -17.68 -3.12 -32.56
CA ALA A 329 -16.36 -3.60 -32.99
C ALA A 329 -15.29 -3.79 -31.88
N LEU A 330 -15.44 -3.17 -30.71
CA LEU A 330 -14.54 -3.39 -29.57
C LEU A 330 -14.85 -4.64 -28.73
N ASN A 331 -16.09 -5.13 -28.74
CA ASN A 331 -16.51 -6.24 -27.87
C ASN A 331 -16.23 -7.64 -28.46
N SER A 332 -15.71 -7.73 -29.69
CA SER A 332 -15.44 -9.03 -30.36
C SER A 332 -13.99 -9.20 -30.83
N LEU A 333 -13.01 -8.63 -30.15
CA LEU A 333 -11.59 -8.91 -30.40
C LEU A 333 -11.22 -10.32 -29.88
N LYS A 334 -11.52 -11.36 -30.67
CA LYS A 334 -10.91 -12.70 -30.49
C LYS A 334 -9.56 -12.72 -31.21
N MET A 335 -8.47 -12.62 -30.44
CA MET A 335 -7.11 -12.90 -30.91
C MET A 335 -6.61 -14.23 -30.33
N ARG A 336 -6.03 -15.08 -31.18
CA ARG A 336 -5.62 -16.45 -30.80
C ARG A 336 -4.27 -16.44 -30.09
N SER A 337 -4.23 -17.01 -28.88
CA SER A 337 -3.01 -17.36 -28.14
C SER A 337 -2.22 -18.44 -28.88
N ARG A 338 -0.92 -18.23 -29.11
CA ARG A 338 0.03 -19.28 -29.50
C ARG A 338 0.39 -20.12 -28.27
N HIS A 339 -0.38 -21.17 -28.02
CA HIS A 339 0.06 -22.41 -27.38
C HIS A 339 -0.91 -23.52 -27.78
N SER A 340 -0.65 -24.12 -28.93
CA SER A 340 -1.14 -25.44 -29.36
C SER A 340 -0.65 -25.62 -30.79
N MET A 341 0.58 -26.09 -30.92
CA MET A 341 1.07 -26.81 -32.09
C MET A 341 1.96 -27.89 -31.50
N LEU A 342 1.34 -29.04 -31.22
CA LEU A 342 1.90 -30.39 -31.15
C LEU A 342 0.77 -31.29 -30.62
N ALA A 343 -0.09 -31.74 -31.53
CA ALA A 343 -0.83 -33.00 -31.52
C ALA A 343 -1.73 -32.99 -32.77
N GLY A 344 -1.58 -34.01 -33.61
CA GLY A 344 -2.04 -34.04 -34.99
C GLY A 344 -3.55 -34.17 -35.18
N SER A 345 -3.96 -33.73 -36.38
CA SER A 345 -4.72 -34.50 -37.38
C SER A 345 -4.84 -36.00 -37.01
N GLU A 346 -6.00 -36.66 -37.03
CA GLU A 346 -6.95 -36.84 -38.15
C GLU A 346 -8.34 -37.25 -37.60
N THR A 347 -9.43 -36.57 -38.05
CA THR A 347 -10.57 -37.10 -38.85
C THR A 347 -11.51 -38.07 -38.11
N ALA A 348 -12.83 -38.07 -38.23
CA ALA A 348 -13.85 -37.25 -38.87
C ALA A 348 -15.23 -37.77 -38.38
N ALA A 349 -16.31 -37.11 -38.82
CA ALA A 349 -17.71 -37.56 -38.86
C ALA A 349 -18.53 -37.41 -37.57
N TYR A 350 -19.84 -37.14 -37.58
CA TYR A 350 -20.83 -36.57 -38.52
C TYR A 350 -22.16 -36.60 -37.72
N TYR A 351 -22.99 -35.56 -37.81
CA TYR A 351 -24.42 -35.48 -37.42
C TYR A 351 -24.79 -35.62 -35.93
N ASP A 352 -25.90 -35.10 -35.41
CA ASP A 352 -26.85 -34.02 -35.71
C ASP A 352 -27.91 -34.13 -34.59
N THR A 353 -28.62 -33.04 -34.23
CA THR A 353 -29.98 -33.02 -33.62
C THR A 353 -30.24 -33.83 -32.32
N GLU A 354 -31.03 -33.47 -31.31
CA GLU A 354 -31.96 -32.40 -30.96
C GLU A 354 -32.49 -32.78 -29.55
N ILE A 355 -33.39 -31.96 -29.00
CA ILE A 355 -34.42 -32.29 -27.98
C ILE A 355 -34.10 -32.06 -26.49
N ARG A 356 -34.59 -30.90 -26.05
CA ARG A 356 -35.51 -30.58 -24.93
C ARG A 356 -35.29 -31.18 -23.53
N ALA A 357 -35.38 -30.23 -22.59
CA ALA A 357 -35.76 -30.40 -21.20
C ALA A 357 -37.15 -31.06 -21.03
N GLY A 358 -37.24 -31.97 -20.08
CA GLY A 358 -38.48 -32.42 -19.44
C GLY A 358 -38.36 -32.25 -17.94
N SER A 359 -39.25 -31.43 -17.37
CA SER A 359 -39.55 -31.34 -15.95
C SER A 359 -40.57 -32.41 -15.58
N GLN A 360 -40.38 -33.16 -14.48
CA GLN A 360 -41.49 -33.70 -13.71
C GLN A 360 -41.15 -33.76 -12.22
N HIS A 361 -42.14 -33.34 -11.43
CA HIS A 361 -42.37 -33.65 -10.03
C HIS A 361 -42.41 -35.17 -9.81
N GLU A 362 -41.96 -35.67 -8.65
CA GLU A 362 -42.79 -36.38 -7.67
C GLU A 362 -41.98 -36.99 -6.51
N ASN A 363 -42.74 -37.32 -5.47
CA ASN A 363 -42.40 -37.67 -4.10
C ASN A 363 -41.70 -39.04 -3.90
N SER A 364 -41.22 -39.19 -2.66
CA SER A 364 -41.28 -40.40 -1.83
C SER A 364 -40.11 -41.41 -1.86
N SER A 365 -39.49 -41.50 -0.68
CA SER A 365 -39.16 -42.70 0.11
C SER A 365 -38.59 -43.98 -0.52
N GLN A 366 -37.45 -44.36 0.08
CA GLN A 366 -37.09 -45.69 0.60
C GLN A 366 -36.71 -46.85 -0.34
N GLU A 367 -35.50 -47.34 -0.04
CA GLU A 367 -35.07 -48.74 0.13
C GLU A 367 -35.08 -49.72 -1.04
N GLY A 368 -33.90 -50.30 -1.29
CA GLY A 368 -33.69 -51.53 -2.04
C GLY A 368 -32.37 -52.18 -1.62
N ILE A 369 -32.47 -53.23 -0.82
CA ILE A 369 -31.42 -54.13 -0.32
C ILE A 369 -31.24 -55.33 -1.27
N CYS A 370 -30.03 -55.93 -1.26
CA CYS A 370 -29.62 -57.33 -1.54
C CYS A 370 -28.47 -57.40 -2.58
N LEU A 371 -27.21 -57.62 -2.19
CA LEU A 371 -26.53 -58.85 -1.69
C LEU A 371 -26.06 -59.80 -2.81
N ASP A 372 -24.72 -59.88 -2.97
CA ASP A 372 -23.82 -61.07 -3.00
C ASP A 372 -22.64 -60.77 -3.97
N GLY A 373 -21.35 -60.99 -3.71
CA GLY A 373 -20.68 -61.87 -2.76
C GLY A 373 -19.23 -61.45 -2.47
N ARG A 374 -18.69 -62.07 -1.41
CA ARG A 374 -17.41 -61.80 -0.72
C ARG A 374 -16.22 -62.42 -1.46
N PHE A 375 -15.02 -61.84 -1.33
CA PHE A 375 -13.94 -62.32 -0.45
C PHE A 375 -12.69 -61.42 -0.53
N THR A 376 -11.83 -61.60 0.46
CA THR A 376 -11.05 -60.59 1.19
C THR A 376 -9.55 -60.92 1.20
N ILE A 377 -8.72 -59.91 1.50
CA ILE A 377 -7.47 -59.99 2.33
C ILE A 377 -6.23 -60.60 1.58
N ASN A 378 -4.96 -60.18 1.71
CA ASN A 378 -4.21 -59.58 2.82
C ASN A 378 -2.93 -58.81 2.38
N VAL A 379 -2.46 -58.01 3.33
CA VAL A 379 -1.19 -57.27 3.43
C VAL A 379 0.02 -58.20 3.60
N LYS A 380 1.22 -57.79 3.12
CA LYS A 380 2.52 -58.04 3.77
C LYS A 380 3.66 -57.17 3.19
N LYS A 381 4.35 -56.39 4.05
CA LYS A 381 5.81 -56.08 3.98
C LYS A 381 6.54 -57.18 4.79
N PRO A 382 7.86 -57.48 4.65
CA PRO A 382 8.98 -56.52 4.63
C PRO A 382 10.34 -56.92 3.95
N LYS A 383 11.28 -55.95 3.95
CA LYS A 383 12.75 -56.02 4.24
C LYS A 383 13.82 -56.59 3.26
N ILE A 384 14.89 -55.78 3.14
CA ILE A 384 16.36 -56.08 3.06
C ILE A 384 17.06 -56.13 1.66
N THR A 385 18.06 -55.24 1.54
CA THR A 385 19.21 -55.04 0.61
C THR A 385 20.26 -56.18 0.65
N PRO A 386 21.48 -56.16 0.05
CA PRO A 386 22.14 -55.32 -1.00
C PRO A 386 22.99 -56.14 -2.03
N HIS A 387 23.69 -55.43 -2.95
CA HIS A 387 25.05 -55.66 -3.54
C HIS A 387 25.09 -55.20 -5.03
N ARG A 388 25.92 -54.22 -5.42
CA ARG A 388 27.37 -54.29 -5.81
C ARG A 388 27.58 -55.23 -6.99
N ASP A 389 28.30 -54.95 -8.08
CA ASP A 389 29.32 -53.96 -8.42
C ASP A 389 29.43 -53.85 -9.96
N LEU A 390 30.20 -52.86 -10.41
CA LEU A 390 31.31 -52.95 -11.37
C LEU A 390 31.25 -52.01 -12.59
N CYS A 391 32.17 -51.05 -12.53
CA CYS A 391 32.67 -50.21 -13.62
C CYS A 391 33.31 -51.03 -14.76
N LEU A 392 33.34 -50.47 -15.97
CA LEU A 392 34.59 -50.29 -16.74
C LEU A 392 34.39 -49.35 -17.94
N ASN A 393 35.34 -48.41 -18.05
CA ASN A 393 35.61 -47.49 -19.16
C ASN A 393 36.07 -48.25 -20.42
N LEU A 394 35.80 -47.70 -21.62
CA LEU A 394 36.84 -47.19 -22.53
C LEU A 394 36.26 -46.56 -23.82
N SER A 395 37.09 -45.65 -24.34
CA SER A 395 36.92 -44.63 -25.37
C SER A 395 36.68 -45.09 -26.82
N SER A 396 36.04 -44.26 -27.66
CA SER A 396 36.71 -43.41 -28.68
C SER A 396 35.78 -42.86 -29.80
N ARG A 397 35.91 -41.53 -30.03
CA ARG A 397 35.88 -40.70 -31.26
C ARG A 397 34.76 -40.78 -32.35
N CYS A 398 34.20 -39.58 -32.58
CA CYS A 398 34.06 -38.81 -33.85
C CYS A 398 32.68 -38.65 -34.57
N HIS A 399 32.29 -37.36 -34.65
CA HIS A 399 31.42 -36.65 -35.63
C HIS A 399 29.89 -36.90 -35.57
N ALA A 400 28.97 -35.92 -35.64
CA ALA A 400 28.98 -34.47 -35.87
C ALA A 400 27.68 -33.86 -35.27
N ARG A 401 27.69 -32.56 -34.91
CA ARG A 401 26.51 -31.78 -34.45
C ARG A 401 25.78 -31.09 -35.64
N PRO A 402 24.62 -30.42 -35.43
CA PRO A 402 24.66 -29.06 -34.90
C PRO A 402 23.64 -28.77 -33.77
N ARG A 403 24.13 -28.08 -32.74
CA ARG A 403 23.35 -27.42 -31.67
C ARG A 403 23.12 -25.95 -32.05
N MET A 404 21.92 -25.44 -31.77
CA MET A 404 21.57 -24.02 -31.83
C MET A 404 22.23 -23.21 -30.70
N VAL A 405 22.50 -21.94 -31.03
CA VAL A 405 23.29 -20.92 -30.32
C VAL A 405 22.38 -20.01 -29.46
N PRO A 406 22.82 -19.55 -28.26
CA PRO A 406 22.08 -18.57 -27.45
C PRO A 406 22.27 -17.11 -27.90
N TRP A 407 21.28 -16.30 -27.54
CA TRP A 407 21.13 -14.88 -27.83
C TRP A 407 22.21 -14.00 -27.15
N SER A 408 23.25 -13.61 -27.89
CA SER A 408 24.19 -12.54 -27.49
C SER A 408 24.80 -11.79 -28.70
N ARG A 409 24.02 -11.56 -29.76
CA ARG A 409 24.55 -11.06 -31.05
C ARG A 409 23.69 -9.98 -31.73
N TRP A 410 23.28 -8.94 -31.01
CA TRP A 410 22.55 -7.79 -31.59
C TRP A 410 23.12 -6.39 -31.22
N TRP A 411 24.33 -6.29 -30.66
CA TRP A 411 24.94 -4.99 -30.31
C TRP A 411 26.28 -4.69 -31.02
N ARG A 412 26.59 -5.33 -32.15
CA ARG A 412 27.89 -5.13 -32.85
C ARG A 412 27.76 -4.97 -34.36
N HIS A 413 26.91 -4.04 -34.83
CA HIS A 413 26.81 -3.74 -36.26
C HIS A 413 26.60 -2.26 -36.62
N LEU A 414 27.13 -1.31 -35.85
CA LEU A 414 27.09 0.12 -36.24
C LEU A 414 28.40 0.90 -36.09
N LEU A 415 29.54 0.21 -35.98
CA LEU A 415 30.87 0.82 -36.06
C LEU A 415 31.87 -0.17 -36.66
N ALA A 416 31.97 -0.22 -38.00
CA ALA A 416 33.15 -0.72 -38.74
C ALA A 416 32.88 -0.71 -40.26
N SER A 417 33.23 0.39 -40.93
CA SER A 417 33.52 0.37 -42.37
C SER A 417 34.39 1.57 -42.74
N SER A 418 35.71 1.43 -42.67
CA SER A 418 36.67 1.96 -43.66
C SER A 418 38.10 1.97 -43.09
N SER A 419 38.93 0.99 -43.46
CA SER A 419 40.35 1.21 -43.70
C SER A 419 41.00 -0.03 -44.31
N ALA A 420 41.37 0.07 -45.58
CA ALA A 420 42.40 -0.75 -46.20
C ALA A 420 43.06 0.05 -47.32
N GLY A 421 44.38 0.10 -47.32
CA GLY A 421 45.22 0.61 -48.40
C GLY A 421 46.35 1.53 -47.90
N GLY A 422 47.58 1.02 -47.91
CA GLY A 422 48.80 1.81 -47.67
C GLY A 422 49.80 1.67 -48.82
N ALA A 423 50.76 2.60 -48.90
CA ALA A 423 52.12 2.43 -49.44
C ALA A 423 52.94 3.73 -49.25
N ALA A 424 54.28 3.59 -49.29
CA ALA A 424 55.32 4.42 -48.66
C ALA A 424 55.97 5.53 -49.54
N ALA A 425 56.71 6.48 -48.92
CA ALA A 425 58.07 6.95 -49.27
C ALA A 425 58.53 8.20 -48.45
N GLN A 426 59.85 8.45 -48.41
CA GLN A 426 60.66 9.24 -47.45
C GLN A 426 61.21 10.59 -48.05
N PRO A 427 62.10 11.41 -47.40
CA PRO A 427 61.92 12.88 -47.21
C PRO A 427 63.01 13.83 -47.81
N MET A 428 62.83 15.18 -47.75
CA MET A 428 63.81 16.22 -47.28
C MET A 428 63.50 17.71 -47.66
N ARG A 429 63.52 18.58 -46.62
CA ARG A 429 64.12 19.95 -46.41
C ARG A 429 63.80 21.26 -47.22
N HIS A 430 63.61 22.32 -46.38
CA HIS A 430 63.86 23.79 -46.48
C HIS A 430 62.80 24.76 -47.11
N GLY A 431 62.38 25.79 -46.33
CA GLY A 431 61.34 26.82 -46.64
C GLY A 431 61.89 28.14 -47.21
N PRO A 432 61.33 29.36 -46.95
CA PRO A 432 60.01 29.75 -46.40
C PRO A 432 59.28 30.87 -47.22
N GLN A 433 57.94 30.86 -47.36
CA GLN A 433 57.11 32.10 -47.46
C GLN A 433 55.59 31.84 -47.47
N GLN A 434 54.90 32.65 -46.66
CA GLN A 434 53.50 33.13 -46.64
C GLN A 434 52.32 32.41 -47.35
N ARG A 435 51.21 32.36 -46.58
CA ARG A 435 49.77 32.20 -46.89
C ARG A 435 49.23 30.79 -47.16
N GLY A 436 48.18 30.44 -46.41
CA GLY A 436 47.15 29.49 -46.82
C GLY A 436 47.04 28.20 -45.99
N GLU A 437 46.13 28.24 -45.01
CA GLU A 437 45.23 27.15 -44.59
C GLU A 437 45.74 25.83 -43.94
N THR A 438 45.08 25.54 -42.82
CA THR A 438 44.79 24.23 -42.19
C THR A 438 45.92 23.48 -41.49
N ILE A 439 46.13 23.79 -40.20
CA ILE A 439 46.85 22.95 -39.25
C ILE A 439 45.84 22.18 -38.39
N ALA A 440 45.82 20.86 -38.58
CA ALA A 440 45.31 19.89 -37.62
C ALA A 440 46.18 19.90 -36.35
N LEU A 441 45.54 20.07 -35.19
CA LEU A 441 46.17 20.09 -33.88
C LEU A 441 46.02 18.71 -33.22
N LEU A 442 47.14 18.01 -33.08
CA LEU A 442 47.33 16.92 -32.12
C LEU A 442 47.58 17.53 -30.74
N LEU A 443 46.73 17.22 -29.75
CA LEU A 443 47.02 17.32 -28.31
C LEU A 443 46.28 16.19 -27.53
N PRO A 444 46.77 15.79 -26.34
CA PRO A 444 46.84 14.42 -25.81
C PRO A 444 45.59 13.95 -25.01
N PRO A 445 45.50 12.68 -24.57
CA PRO A 445 44.34 12.19 -23.82
C PRO A 445 44.28 12.83 -22.42
N SER A 446 43.16 13.51 -22.14
CA SER A 446 42.81 14.07 -20.83
C SER A 446 42.10 13.02 -19.95
N PRO A 447 42.43 12.94 -18.64
CA PRO A 447 41.90 11.95 -17.71
C PRO A 447 40.54 12.39 -17.15
N VAL A 448 39.48 12.34 -17.97
CA VAL A 448 38.12 12.70 -17.51
C VAL A 448 37.14 11.52 -17.60
N VAL A 449 37.46 10.48 -18.37
CA VAL A 449 36.59 9.31 -18.54
C VAL A 449 36.68 8.33 -17.35
N ASP A 450 37.74 8.41 -16.56
CA ASP A 450 38.00 7.47 -15.46
C ASP A 450 37.38 7.92 -14.11
N GLY A 451 37.00 9.20 -13.99
CA GLY A 451 36.34 9.77 -12.81
C GLY A 451 34.85 9.44 -12.72
N TYR A 452 34.15 9.45 -13.85
CA TYR A 452 32.70 9.20 -13.91
C TYR A 452 32.32 7.77 -13.51
N GLY A 453 33.14 6.78 -13.90
CA GLY A 453 32.94 5.37 -13.52
C GLY A 453 33.23 5.06 -12.05
N ARG A 454 33.95 5.95 -11.34
CA ARG A 454 34.20 5.84 -9.89
C ARG A 454 33.08 6.51 -9.09
N TRP A 455 32.59 7.65 -9.55
CA TRP A 455 31.44 8.33 -8.93
C TRP A 455 30.12 7.55 -9.09
N LEU A 456 29.87 6.95 -10.27
CA LEU A 456 28.66 6.15 -10.50
C LEU A 456 28.63 4.88 -9.63
N ARG A 457 29.79 4.30 -9.32
CA ARG A 457 29.92 3.19 -8.35
C ARG A 457 29.68 3.66 -6.92
N ALA A 458 30.24 4.81 -6.52
CA ALA A 458 30.01 5.40 -5.21
C ALA A 458 28.53 5.83 -4.98
N ALA A 459 27.86 6.32 -6.02
CA ALA A 459 26.43 6.69 -5.96
C ALA A 459 25.51 5.47 -5.90
N LEU A 460 25.84 4.38 -6.60
CA LEU A 460 25.13 3.11 -6.53
C LEU A 460 25.39 2.34 -5.22
N GLU A 461 26.51 2.60 -4.54
CA GLU A 461 26.86 1.99 -3.25
C GLU A 461 26.42 2.82 -2.03
N SER A 462 25.95 4.07 -2.21
CA SER A 462 25.47 4.90 -1.10
C SER A 462 24.00 4.58 -0.72
N HIS A 463 23.82 3.83 0.37
CA HIS A 463 22.51 3.53 0.98
C HIS A 463 21.98 4.70 1.82
N ARG A 464 21.31 5.69 1.19
CA ARG A 464 20.40 6.61 1.89
C ARG A 464 19.16 6.96 1.03
N PRO A 465 17.92 6.74 1.52
CA PRO A 465 16.71 7.15 0.82
C PRO A 465 15.99 8.29 1.54
N THR A 466 16.02 9.53 1.05
CA THR A 466 15.07 10.58 1.48
C THR A 466 14.80 11.62 0.38
N ALA A 467 13.59 12.19 0.42
CA ALA A 467 13.02 13.29 -0.38
C ALA A 467 12.11 12.93 -1.57
N MET A 468 12.47 11.99 -2.46
CA MET A 468 11.73 11.86 -3.74
C MET A 468 10.41 11.04 -3.64
N ARG A 469 10.24 10.20 -2.62
CA ARG A 469 9.00 9.42 -2.41
C ARG A 469 7.85 10.22 -1.79
N SER A 470 8.16 11.30 -1.07
CA SER A 470 7.18 12.15 -0.37
C SER A 470 6.33 12.94 -1.37
N VAL A 471 6.95 13.47 -2.42
CA VAL A 471 6.30 14.36 -3.40
C VAL A 471 5.23 13.63 -4.23
N PHE A 472 5.45 12.35 -4.58
CA PHE A 472 4.48 11.55 -5.32
C PHE A 472 3.26 11.11 -4.48
N ALA A 473 3.42 11.00 -3.17
CA ALA A 473 2.31 10.72 -2.25
C ALA A 473 1.41 11.96 -2.06
N TRP A 474 2.01 13.16 -2.03
CA TRP A 474 1.29 14.43 -1.93
C TRP A 474 0.39 14.72 -3.14
N LEU A 475 0.88 14.45 -4.35
CA LEU A 475 0.09 14.64 -5.59
C LEU A 475 -1.04 13.64 -5.77
N ALA A 476 -0.93 12.44 -5.20
CA ALA A 476 -1.98 11.42 -5.27
C ALA A 476 -3.18 11.72 -4.34
N LEU A 477 -2.96 12.47 -3.24
CA LEU A 477 -3.98 12.79 -2.24
C LEU A 477 -4.88 13.97 -2.63
N LEU A 478 -4.32 15.01 -3.25
CA LEU A 478 -5.09 16.18 -3.76
C LEU A 478 -6.11 15.80 -4.83
N VAL A 479 -5.76 14.77 -5.57
CA VAL A 479 -6.51 14.23 -6.70
C VAL A 479 -7.77 13.50 -6.23
N VAL A 480 -7.65 12.63 -5.22
CA VAL A 480 -8.77 11.81 -4.74
C VAL A 480 -9.84 12.65 -4.01
N GLY A 481 -9.47 13.81 -3.44
CA GLY A 481 -10.39 14.70 -2.75
C GLY A 481 -11.39 15.46 -3.64
N ALA A 482 -11.04 15.74 -4.91
CA ALA A 482 -11.82 16.66 -5.74
C ALA A 482 -13.09 16.08 -6.39
N ARG A 483 -13.37 14.78 -6.24
CA ARG A 483 -14.46 14.09 -6.97
C ARG A 483 -15.71 13.79 -6.14
N ALA A 484 -15.69 14.03 -4.84
CA ALA A 484 -16.75 13.56 -3.94
C ALA A 484 -17.86 14.59 -3.67
N ALA A 485 -17.75 15.84 -4.13
CA ALA A 485 -18.68 16.88 -3.70
C ALA A 485 -19.31 17.60 -4.90
N GLY A 486 -20.50 17.11 -5.26
CA GLY A 486 -21.49 17.82 -6.04
C GLY A 486 -22.54 18.47 -5.15
N GLU A 487 -22.14 18.93 -3.96
CA GLU A 487 -22.82 19.89 -3.08
C GLU A 487 -21.68 20.65 -2.36
N GLY A 488 -21.83 21.95 -2.07
CA GLY A 488 -20.76 22.93 -1.81
C GLY A 488 -19.48 22.43 -1.10
N ILE A 489 -18.32 22.54 -1.78
CA ILE A 489 -16.99 22.05 -1.31
C ILE A 489 -16.17 23.14 -0.59
N PHE A 490 -16.80 24.03 0.17
CA PHE A 490 -16.06 24.95 1.05
C PHE A 490 -16.58 24.95 2.49
N GLU A 491 -17.21 23.87 2.93
CA GLU A 491 -17.47 23.63 4.35
C GLU A 491 -16.82 22.32 4.82
N PHE A 492 -15.70 22.51 5.53
CA PHE A 492 -15.09 21.61 6.52
C PHE A 492 -14.67 20.20 6.08
N THR A 493 -13.65 20.13 5.21
CA THR A 493 -12.67 19.06 5.34
C THR A 493 -11.74 19.37 6.53
N PRO A 494 -11.77 18.65 7.68
CA PRO A 494 -10.71 18.75 8.70
C PRO A 494 -9.32 18.61 8.06
N PRO A 495 -8.36 19.41 8.51
CA PRO A 495 -7.03 19.45 7.93
C PRO A 495 -6.33 18.09 8.09
N LEU A 496 -5.61 17.69 7.03
CA LEU A 496 -4.73 16.51 7.05
C LEU A 496 -3.45 16.75 7.87
N ILE A 497 -3.20 18.02 8.21
CA ILE A 497 -2.10 18.50 9.05
C ILE A 497 -2.69 18.82 10.43
N PRO A 498 -1.97 18.57 11.54
CA PRO A 498 -2.43 18.97 12.86
C PRO A 498 -2.71 20.48 12.94
N LEU A 499 -3.72 20.85 13.72
CA LEU A 499 -4.02 22.24 14.06
C LEU A 499 -3.15 22.66 15.25
N GLU A 500 -2.01 23.31 15.00
CA GLU A 500 -1.05 23.68 16.05
C GLU A 500 -1.67 24.57 17.15
N GLU A 501 -2.69 25.37 16.81
CA GLU A 501 -3.48 26.15 17.77
C GLU A 501 -4.21 25.28 18.83
N ASN A 502 -4.44 24.00 18.51
CA ASN A 502 -5.07 23.01 19.38
C ASN A 502 -4.04 22.04 19.99
N ALA A 503 -2.76 22.42 20.06
CA ALA A 503 -1.72 21.62 20.71
C ALA A 503 -2.14 21.19 22.13
N ASP A 504 -1.75 19.98 22.52
CA ASP A 504 -2.06 19.35 23.82
C ASP A 504 -3.56 19.17 24.13
N SER A 505 -4.42 19.24 23.10
CA SER A 505 -5.86 18.99 23.21
C SER A 505 -6.30 17.82 22.31
N ALA A 506 -7.51 17.32 22.53
CA ALA A 506 -8.11 16.30 21.67
C ALA A 506 -8.35 16.78 20.23
N ASP A 507 -8.50 18.08 20.04
CA ASP A 507 -8.83 18.73 18.77
C ASP A 507 -7.60 19.03 17.90
N LEU A 508 -6.40 18.57 18.29
CA LEU A 508 -5.19 18.67 17.46
C LEU A 508 -5.37 17.99 16.10
N PHE A 509 -6.05 16.85 16.10
CA PHE A 509 -6.44 16.11 14.89
C PHE A 509 -7.96 15.98 14.85
N PRO A 510 -8.69 17.03 14.44
CA PRO A 510 -10.15 17.02 14.51
C PRO A 510 -10.72 15.99 13.54
N VAL A 511 -11.75 15.27 13.99
CA VAL A 511 -12.52 14.33 13.18
C VAL A 511 -13.79 15.03 12.72
N GLY A 512 -13.81 15.42 11.45
CA GLY A 512 -14.97 16.05 10.83
C GLY A 512 -16.10 15.04 10.56
N ASP A 513 -17.28 15.57 10.34
CA ASP A 513 -18.46 14.75 10.06
C ASP A 513 -18.29 13.91 8.79
N CYS A 514 -18.74 12.67 8.86
CA CYS A 514 -18.77 11.72 7.76
C CYS A 514 -20.12 11.81 7.05
N PHE A 515 -20.24 12.67 6.04
CA PHE A 515 -21.51 12.90 5.33
C PHE A 515 -22.67 13.29 6.27
N GLY A 516 -22.41 14.23 7.19
CA GLY A 516 -23.39 14.68 8.19
C GLY A 516 -23.59 13.71 9.37
N PHE A 517 -22.77 12.66 9.48
CA PHE A 517 -22.75 11.74 10.61
C PHE A 517 -21.49 11.95 11.45
N LYS A 518 -21.64 12.21 12.76
CA LYS A 518 -20.53 12.32 13.69
C LYS A 518 -19.86 10.95 13.86
N LEU A 519 -18.68 10.78 13.26
CA LEU A 519 -17.95 9.51 13.27
C LEU A 519 -17.13 9.31 14.56
N GLU A 520 -16.63 10.39 15.15
CA GLU A 520 -15.81 10.33 16.35
C GLU A 520 -16.60 9.77 17.54
N GLU A 521 -16.06 8.72 18.16
CA GLU A 521 -16.69 7.96 19.24
C GLU A 521 -18.02 7.27 18.87
N ALA A 522 -18.39 7.23 17.58
CA ALA A 522 -19.57 6.50 17.14
C ALA A 522 -19.45 5.00 17.44
N THR A 523 -20.53 4.45 17.98
CA THR A 523 -20.72 3.01 18.25
C THR A 523 -21.15 2.25 16.99
N ILE A 524 -20.99 0.93 16.99
CA ILE A 524 -21.47 0.07 15.89
C ILE A 524 -22.99 0.22 15.70
N ASP A 525 -23.75 0.37 16.78
CA ASP A 525 -25.21 0.56 16.70
C ASP A 525 -25.59 1.87 16.02
N GLU A 526 -24.88 2.97 16.31
CA GLU A 526 -25.11 4.26 15.66
C GLU A 526 -24.74 4.23 14.17
N MET A 527 -23.62 3.57 13.82
CA MET A 527 -23.21 3.36 12.44
C MET A 527 -24.22 2.49 11.67
N GLN A 528 -24.70 1.40 12.28
CA GLN A 528 -25.75 0.56 11.70
C GLN A 528 -27.07 1.31 11.54
N GLY A 529 -27.45 2.12 12.53
CA GLY A 529 -28.62 3.00 12.47
C GLY A 529 -28.53 3.96 11.30
N ALA A 530 -27.40 4.66 11.16
CA ALA A 530 -27.16 5.57 10.03
C ALA A 530 -27.23 4.89 8.66
N MET A 531 -26.69 3.67 8.55
CA MET A 531 -26.78 2.88 7.31
C MET A 531 -28.19 2.34 7.03
N ARG A 532 -28.94 1.96 8.06
CA ARG A 532 -30.34 1.52 7.93
C ARG A 532 -31.23 2.67 7.47
N ASP A 533 -31.02 3.87 8.02
CA ASP A 533 -31.82 5.05 7.72
C ASP A 533 -31.41 5.71 6.37
N GLY A 534 -30.43 5.15 5.66
CA GLY A 534 -29.95 5.66 4.37
C GLY A 534 -29.11 6.95 4.45
N ARG A 535 -28.79 7.42 5.66
CA ARG A 535 -27.91 8.59 5.91
C ARG A 535 -26.45 8.29 5.59
N LEU A 536 -26.04 7.03 5.73
CA LEU A 536 -24.68 6.57 5.48
C LEU A 536 -24.70 5.28 4.65
N THR A 537 -23.60 5.01 3.93
CA THR A 537 -23.35 3.71 3.28
C THR A 537 -22.06 3.11 3.84
N SER A 538 -21.86 1.81 3.69
CA SER A 538 -20.61 1.13 4.03
C SER A 538 -19.42 1.74 3.28
N VAL A 539 -19.59 2.08 2.00
CA VAL A 539 -18.58 2.80 1.21
C VAL A 539 -18.24 4.16 1.82
N ASN A 540 -19.23 4.94 2.24
CA ASN A 540 -19.01 6.23 2.90
C ASN A 540 -18.24 6.04 4.21
N LEU A 541 -18.64 5.06 5.03
CA LEU A 541 -18.00 4.76 6.30
C LEU A 541 -16.53 4.37 6.13
N VAL A 542 -16.24 3.47 5.18
CA VAL A 542 -14.87 3.07 4.84
C VAL A 542 -14.04 4.26 4.35
N ALA A 543 -14.60 5.12 3.50
CA ALA A 543 -13.91 6.31 3.01
C ALA A 543 -13.56 7.29 4.15
N CYS A 544 -14.46 7.48 5.12
CA CYS A 544 -14.20 8.33 6.27
C CYS A 544 -13.12 7.75 7.21
N TYR A 545 -13.11 6.43 7.44
CA TYR A 545 -12.02 5.80 8.20
C TYR A 545 -10.69 5.80 7.43
N MET A 546 -10.69 5.67 6.10
CA MET A 546 -9.49 5.87 5.29
C MET A 546 -8.94 7.28 5.48
N ARG A 547 -9.80 8.29 5.42
CA ARG A 547 -9.42 9.69 5.65
C ARG A 547 -8.83 9.90 7.05
N ARG A 548 -9.48 9.38 8.09
CA ARG A 548 -8.97 9.47 9.47
C ARG A 548 -7.63 8.76 9.63
N THR A 549 -7.49 7.57 9.03
CA THR A 549 -6.21 6.85 9.01
C THR A 549 -5.13 7.70 8.33
N PHE A 550 -5.38 8.28 7.16
CA PHE A 550 -4.40 9.13 6.47
C PHE A 550 -3.99 10.36 7.29
N GLN A 551 -4.91 10.96 8.03
CA GLN A 551 -4.63 12.11 8.89
C GLN A 551 -3.63 11.77 10.01
N THR A 552 -3.73 10.58 10.61
CA THR A 552 -2.96 10.22 11.82
C THR A 552 -1.79 9.26 11.56
N GLN A 553 -1.75 8.59 10.40
CA GLN A 553 -0.82 7.50 10.11
C GLN A 553 0.66 7.91 10.24
N GLN A 554 1.03 9.10 9.80
CA GLN A 554 2.43 9.57 9.87
C GLN A 554 2.95 9.73 11.31
N TYR A 555 2.04 9.87 12.28
CA TYR A 555 2.34 10.03 13.70
C TYR A 555 2.21 8.71 14.47
N LEU A 556 1.12 7.99 14.23
CA LEU A 556 0.75 6.81 15.04
C LEU A 556 1.26 5.50 14.46
N ASN A 557 1.36 5.43 13.13
CA ASN A 557 1.73 4.24 12.40
C ASN A 557 0.91 2.99 12.82
N SER A 558 -0.41 3.14 12.96
CA SER A 558 -1.30 2.10 13.50
C SER A 558 -1.75 1.07 12.47
N VAL A 559 -1.87 1.47 11.19
CA VAL A 559 -2.27 0.59 10.08
C VAL A 559 -1.06 0.27 9.22
N MET A 560 -0.64 -1.00 9.20
CA MET A 560 0.51 -1.46 8.42
C MET A 560 0.22 -1.49 6.91
N GLN A 561 -0.98 -1.92 6.54
CA GLN A 561 -1.38 -2.06 5.14
C GLN A 561 -2.89 -1.93 4.99
N ILE A 562 -3.35 -1.04 4.11
CA ILE A 562 -4.78 -0.93 3.76
C ILE A 562 -5.13 -1.99 2.72
N ASN A 563 -6.29 -2.62 2.85
CA ASN A 563 -6.82 -3.56 1.87
C ASN A 563 -7.21 -2.82 0.59
N PRO A 564 -6.57 -3.10 -0.56
CA PRO A 564 -6.92 -2.43 -1.82
C PRO A 564 -8.36 -2.71 -2.26
N ASP A 565 -8.96 -3.80 -1.78
CA ASP A 565 -10.32 -4.22 -2.12
C ASP A 565 -11.37 -3.72 -1.11
N ALA A 566 -11.01 -2.99 -0.06
CA ALA A 566 -11.92 -2.56 1.02
C ALA A 566 -13.18 -1.83 0.51
N LEU A 567 -13.02 -0.87 -0.41
CA LEU A 567 -14.15 -0.13 -0.99
C LEU A 567 -15.04 -1.02 -1.88
N ALA A 568 -14.45 -2.01 -2.57
CA ALA A 568 -15.20 -2.95 -3.39
C ALA A 568 -16.03 -3.91 -2.50
N ILE A 569 -15.45 -4.41 -1.41
CA ILE A 569 -16.13 -5.21 -0.40
C ILE A 569 -17.28 -4.41 0.25
N ALA A 570 -17.02 -3.15 0.62
CA ALA A 570 -18.03 -2.25 1.16
C ALA A 570 -19.20 -2.03 0.20
N SER A 571 -18.91 -1.78 -1.08
CA SER A 571 -19.93 -1.60 -2.12
C SER A 571 -20.79 -2.85 -2.33
N GLN A 572 -20.20 -4.05 -2.21
CA GLN A 572 -20.96 -5.29 -2.25
C GLN A 572 -21.93 -5.39 -1.06
N LEU A 573 -21.50 -5.03 0.14
CA LEU A 573 -22.34 -5.07 1.34
C LEU A 573 -23.45 -4.01 1.30
N ASP A 574 -23.21 -2.85 0.69
CA ASP A 574 -24.26 -1.88 0.41
C ASP A 574 -25.31 -2.43 -0.57
N ALA A 575 -24.88 -3.15 -1.61
CA ALA A 575 -25.79 -3.81 -2.55
C ALA A 575 -26.62 -4.91 -1.86
N GLU A 576 -26.02 -5.67 -0.95
CA GLU A 576 -26.73 -6.65 -0.13
C GLU A 576 -27.75 -5.99 0.79
N ARG A 577 -27.37 -4.91 1.48
CA ARG A 577 -28.29 -4.13 2.33
C ARG A 577 -29.48 -3.61 1.52
N LYS A 578 -29.23 -3.03 0.34
CA LYS A 578 -30.28 -2.56 -0.58
C LYS A 578 -31.20 -3.69 -1.05
N ALA A 579 -30.69 -4.91 -1.15
CA ALA A 579 -31.47 -6.11 -1.48
C ALA A 579 -32.15 -6.75 -0.26
N GLY A 580 -32.14 -6.11 0.92
CA GLY A 580 -32.73 -6.64 2.16
C GLY A 580 -31.91 -7.76 2.81
N LYS A 581 -30.66 -7.98 2.40
CA LYS A 581 -29.77 -9.03 2.91
C LYS A 581 -28.76 -8.45 3.90
N VAL A 582 -29.20 -8.18 5.13
CA VAL A 582 -28.33 -7.73 6.23
C VAL A 582 -27.88 -8.94 7.05
N ARG A 583 -26.57 -9.09 7.27
CA ARG A 583 -25.98 -10.29 7.89
C ARG A 583 -25.86 -10.23 9.42
N GLY A 584 -26.12 -9.06 10.03
CA GLY A 584 -26.04 -8.84 11.47
C GLY A 584 -25.45 -7.47 11.83
N PRO A 585 -25.08 -7.25 13.10
CA PRO A 585 -24.56 -5.98 13.60
C PRO A 585 -23.27 -5.49 12.92
N LEU A 586 -22.47 -6.39 12.35
CA LEU A 586 -21.22 -6.05 11.69
C LEU A 586 -21.35 -5.80 10.18
N HIS A 587 -22.56 -5.88 9.61
CA HIS A 587 -22.78 -5.74 8.16
C HIS A 587 -22.35 -4.35 7.64
N GLY A 588 -21.25 -4.28 6.89
CA GLY A 588 -20.68 -3.04 6.37
C GLY A 588 -19.74 -2.31 7.33
N ILE A 589 -19.45 -2.85 8.52
CA ILE A 589 -18.56 -2.20 9.49
C ILE A 589 -17.09 -2.53 9.18
N PRO A 590 -16.20 -1.54 9.05
CA PRO A 590 -14.79 -1.77 8.76
C PRO A 590 -13.98 -2.20 9.99
N PHE A 591 -13.06 -3.15 9.80
CA PHE A 591 -12.18 -3.65 10.85
C PHE A 591 -10.76 -3.90 10.35
N THR A 592 -9.79 -3.83 11.27
CA THR A 592 -8.42 -4.28 11.03
C THR A 592 -8.12 -5.57 11.78
N VAL A 593 -7.14 -6.32 11.28
CA VAL A 593 -6.57 -7.47 12.00
C VAL A 593 -5.07 -7.23 12.20
N LYS A 594 -4.53 -7.64 13.34
CA LYS A 594 -3.08 -7.67 13.58
C LYS A 594 -2.36 -8.42 12.45
N ASP A 595 -1.20 -7.94 12.02
CA ASP A 595 -0.48 -8.47 10.84
C ASP A 595 0.04 -9.93 10.99
N ASN A 596 -0.14 -10.55 12.16
CA ASN A 596 0.05 -12.00 12.36
C ASN A 596 -1.19 -12.86 12.02
N ILE A 597 -2.34 -12.27 11.70
CA ILE A 597 -3.58 -12.98 11.35
C ILE A 597 -3.71 -13.12 9.83
N GLY A 598 -3.69 -14.36 9.32
CA GLY A 598 -3.68 -14.65 7.88
C GLY A 598 -4.95 -14.27 7.12
N THR A 599 -4.79 -13.71 5.91
CA THR A 599 -5.89 -13.33 5.01
C THR A 599 -5.54 -13.67 3.56
N LYS A 600 -6.50 -14.14 2.75
CA LYS A 600 -6.35 -14.42 1.32
C LYS A 600 -6.50 -13.21 0.41
N ASP A 601 -6.82 -12.05 0.97
CA ASP A 601 -6.81 -10.76 0.29
C ASP A 601 -5.45 -10.44 -0.36
N ASN A 602 -5.41 -9.37 -1.14
CA ASN A 602 -4.17 -8.77 -1.63
C ASN A 602 -3.44 -8.01 -0.50
N LEU A 603 -3.23 -8.69 0.62
CA LEU A 603 -2.59 -8.23 1.84
C LEU A 603 -1.49 -9.20 2.24
N GLU A 604 -0.47 -8.68 2.90
CA GLU A 604 0.61 -9.48 3.47
C GLU A 604 0.21 -9.98 4.88
N THR A 605 0.92 -11.00 5.38
CA THR A 605 0.82 -11.46 6.78
C THR A 605 2.23 -11.82 7.20
N THR A 606 2.90 -10.90 7.89
CA THR A 606 4.36 -10.99 8.06
C THR A 606 4.80 -10.99 9.51
N ALA A 607 3.87 -10.87 10.45
CA ALA A 607 4.18 -10.60 11.86
C ALA A 607 5.17 -9.43 12.01
N GLY A 608 5.09 -8.44 11.12
CA GLY A 608 5.97 -7.27 11.12
C GLY A 608 7.39 -7.47 10.54
N SER A 609 7.81 -8.69 10.21
CA SER A 609 9.17 -8.93 9.66
C SER A 609 9.20 -8.91 8.13
N TRP A 610 10.30 -8.43 7.54
CA TRP A 610 10.55 -8.51 6.10
C TRP A 610 10.78 -9.94 5.62
N ALA A 611 11.16 -10.86 6.52
CA ALA A 611 11.40 -12.28 6.18
C ALA A 611 10.19 -12.95 5.51
N LEU A 612 8.98 -12.54 5.89
CA LEU A 612 7.73 -13.08 5.38
C LEU A 612 7.09 -12.23 4.28
N LEU A 613 7.73 -11.14 3.83
CA LEU A 613 7.19 -10.30 2.77
C LEU A 613 6.96 -11.10 1.48
N GLY A 614 5.74 -11.03 0.94
CA GLY A 614 5.33 -11.75 -0.28
C GLY A 614 5.00 -13.23 -0.05
N SER A 615 5.10 -13.72 1.19
CA SER A 615 4.65 -15.08 1.54
C SER A 615 3.13 -15.20 1.35
N ARG A 616 2.66 -16.38 0.91
CA ARG A 616 1.22 -16.60 0.75
C ARG A 616 0.71 -17.57 1.78
N VAL A 617 -0.24 -17.09 2.58
CA VAL A 617 -1.01 -17.91 3.50
C VAL A 617 -1.85 -18.95 2.75
N PRO A 618 -2.04 -20.17 3.28
CA PRO A 618 -2.78 -21.23 2.60
C PRO A 618 -4.30 -20.99 2.58
N ARG A 619 -4.84 -20.23 3.54
CA ARG A 619 -6.27 -19.93 3.75
C ARG A 619 -6.45 -18.63 4.55
N ASP A 620 -7.68 -18.12 4.62
CA ASP A 620 -8.04 -17.13 5.64
C ASP A 620 -7.87 -17.76 7.02
N ALA A 621 -7.45 -16.97 8.02
CA ALA A 621 -7.61 -17.35 9.40
C ALA A 621 -9.10 -17.55 9.70
N HIS A 622 -9.43 -18.51 10.56
CA HIS A 622 -10.82 -18.86 10.86
C HIS A 622 -11.65 -17.64 11.29
N VAL A 623 -11.09 -16.83 12.19
CA VAL A 623 -11.69 -15.58 12.69
C VAL A 623 -11.99 -14.56 11.59
N VAL A 624 -11.14 -14.46 10.56
CA VAL A 624 -11.37 -13.58 9.39
C VAL A 624 -12.51 -14.10 8.53
N ALA A 625 -12.52 -15.42 8.26
CA ALA A 625 -13.59 -16.06 7.50
C ALA A 625 -14.95 -15.86 8.19
N ARG A 626 -14.98 -15.97 9.52
CA ARG A 626 -16.15 -15.70 10.37
C ARG A 626 -16.62 -14.24 10.30
N LEU A 627 -15.70 -13.26 10.41
CA LEU A 627 -16.06 -11.84 10.26
C LEU A 627 -16.61 -11.50 8.87
N ARG A 628 -16.08 -12.12 7.82
CA ARG A 628 -16.62 -12.00 6.45
C ARG A 628 -18.03 -12.58 6.34
N GLN A 629 -18.30 -13.70 7.02
CA GLN A 629 -19.65 -14.27 7.11
C GLN A 629 -20.61 -13.31 7.83
N ALA A 630 -20.15 -12.64 8.90
CA ALA A 630 -20.91 -11.61 9.61
C ALA A 630 -21.10 -10.30 8.82
N GLY A 631 -20.49 -10.19 7.63
CA GLY A 631 -20.61 -9.02 6.75
C GLY A 631 -19.69 -7.86 7.12
N ALA A 632 -18.63 -8.07 7.90
CA ALA A 632 -17.66 -7.02 8.20
C ALA A 632 -16.72 -6.74 7.00
N VAL A 633 -16.25 -5.49 6.87
CA VAL A 633 -15.30 -5.07 5.81
C VAL A 633 -13.88 -5.13 6.33
N LEU A 634 -13.04 -6.03 5.80
CA LEU A 634 -11.63 -6.05 6.13
C LEU A 634 -10.93 -4.81 5.57
N PHE A 635 -10.68 -3.83 6.43
CA PHE A 635 -10.05 -2.54 6.11
C PHE A 635 -8.54 -2.68 5.87
N GLY A 636 -7.85 -3.55 6.61
CA GLY A 636 -6.41 -3.71 6.49
C GLY A 636 -5.75 -4.49 7.62
N LYS A 637 -4.42 -4.43 7.64
CA LYS A 637 -3.53 -5.00 8.65
C LYS A 637 -3.11 -3.93 9.63
N ALA A 638 -3.24 -4.19 10.92
CA ALA A 638 -2.74 -3.35 11.99
C ALA A 638 -1.26 -3.66 12.28
N THR A 639 -0.49 -2.65 12.68
CA THR A 639 0.90 -2.83 13.12
C THR A 639 0.97 -3.65 14.42
N LEU A 640 2.14 -4.22 14.68
CA LEU A 640 2.44 -4.99 15.88
C LEU A 640 3.92 -4.83 16.22
N SER A 641 4.25 -5.17 17.47
CA SER A 641 5.60 -5.54 17.85
C SER A 641 6.00 -6.84 17.13
N GLU A 642 7.20 -6.85 16.57
CA GLU A 642 7.62 -7.91 15.64
C GLU A 642 7.54 -9.31 16.26
N TRP A 643 6.98 -10.26 15.53
CA TRP A 643 6.79 -11.65 15.97
C TRP A 643 6.05 -11.80 17.30
N ALA A 644 5.14 -10.86 17.57
CA ALA A 644 4.35 -10.85 18.79
C ALA A 644 5.19 -10.82 20.08
N ASP A 645 6.33 -10.11 20.07
CA ASP A 645 7.28 -9.96 21.19
C ASP A 645 8.18 -11.17 21.50
N MET A 646 7.95 -12.31 20.85
CA MET A 646 8.75 -13.53 21.07
C MET A 646 10.22 -13.41 20.64
N ARG A 647 10.57 -12.37 19.90
CA ARG A 647 11.89 -12.23 19.28
C ARG A 647 13.01 -11.91 20.26
N SER A 648 12.83 -10.91 21.12
CA SER A 648 13.89 -10.23 21.85
C SER A 648 13.40 -9.91 23.26
N ASN A 649 14.25 -10.01 24.29
CA ASN A 649 13.86 -9.64 25.66
C ASN A 649 14.05 -8.14 25.99
N ASN A 650 14.81 -7.41 25.18
CA ASN A 650 14.98 -5.96 25.31
C ASN A 650 14.80 -5.29 23.95
N TYR A 651 13.64 -4.68 23.75
CA TYR A 651 13.17 -4.17 22.46
C TYR A 651 12.29 -2.93 22.62
N SER A 652 12.05 -2.24 21.51
CA SER A 652 11.11 -1.15 21.41
C SER A 652 9.71 -1.69 21.12
N GLU A 653 8.87 -1.69 22.15
CA GLU A 653 7.49 -2.14 22.09
C GLU A 653 6.69 -1.39 21.01
N GLY A 654 5.96 -2.11 20.16
CA GLY A 654 5.23 -1.58 19.01
C GLY A 654 6.07 -1.37 17.74
N TYR A 655 7.37 -1.72 17.76
CA TYR A 655 8.23 -1.69 16.58
C TYR A 655 8.23 -3.02 15.82
N SER A 656 8.26 -2.93 14.50
CA SER A 656 8.70 -4.02 13.64
C SER A 656 9.45 -3.51 12.42
N GLY A 657 10.34 -4.33 11.85
CA GLY A 657 11.16 -3.91 10.71
C GLY A 657 10.33 -3.43 9.52
N ARG A 658 9.20 -4.09 9.24
CA ARG A 658 8.26 -3.70 8.17
C ARG A 658 7.27 -2.63 8.62
N GLY A 659 6.75 -2.78 9.83
CA GLY A 659 5.68 -1.92 10.33
C GLY A 659 6.15 -0.55 10.79
N GLY A 660 7.43 -0.38 11.10
CA GLY A 660 7.95 0.79 11.81
C GLY A 660 7.47 0.83 13.26
N GLN A 661 7.66 1.97 13.93
CA GLN A 661 7.25 2.16 15.31
C GLN A 661 5.79 2.65 15.37
N CYS A 662 4.94 1.85 16.01
CA CYS A 662 3.58 2.24 16.40
C CYS A 662 3.62 3.12 17.65
N ARG A 663 2.78 4.14 17.75
CA ARG A 663 2.76 5.10 18.88
C ARG A 663 1.33 5.36 19.35
N SER A 664 1.12 5.53 20.66
CA SER A 664 -0.21 5.81 21.20
C SER A 664 -0.63 7.24 20.89
N ALA A 665 -1.90 7.44 20.53
CA ALA A 665 -2.46 8.78 20.36
C ALA A 665 -2.60 9.55 21.69
N TYR A 666 -2.54 8.88 22.84
CA TYR A 666 -2.58 9.56 24.14
C TYR A 666 -1.24 10.20 24.48
N ASN A 667 -0.16 9.46 24.27
CA ASN A 667 1.19 9.95 24.42
C ASN A 667 2.11 9.21 23.44
N LEU A 668 2.70 9.98 22.52
CA LEU A 668 3.56 9.45 21.48
C LEU A 668 4.98 9.14 21.99
N THR A 669 5.35 9.59 23.20
CA THR A 669 6.72 9.46 23.74
C THR A 669 6.95 8.22 24.58
N VAL A 670 5.89 7.45 24.85
CA VAL A 670 5.93 6.24 25.67
C VAL A 670 5.41 5.04 24.89
N ASN A 671 5.71 3.82 25.37
CA ASN A 671 5.30 2.62 24.66
C ASN A 671 3.76 2.57 24.48
N PRO A 672 3.25 2.10 23.33
CA PRO A 672 1.81 2.01 23.06
C PRO A 672 1.15 0.79 23.71
N GLY A 673 1.93 -0.04 24.40
CA GLY A 673 1.59 -1.42 24.71
C GLY A 673 1.73 -2.33 23.50
N GLY A 674 1.77 -3.62 23.73
CA GLY A 674 1.97 -4.60 22.68
C GLY A 674 1.70 -6.01 23.16
N SER A 675 1.79 -6.99 22.28
CA SER A 675 2.25 -6.84 20.89
C SER A 675 1.17 -6.37 19.91
N SER A 676 -0.13 -6.33 20.26
CA SER A 676 -1.21 -5.88 19.35
C SER A 676 -1.32 -4.34 19.24
N SER A 677 -0.18 -3.66 19.14
CA SER A 677 -0.07 -2.20 19.27
C SER A 677 -0.96 -1.45 18.27
N GLY A 678 -0.83 -1.73 16.97
CA GLY A 678 -1.63 -1.06 15.94
C GLY A 678 -3.13 -1.31 16.06
N SER A 679 -3.52 -2.51 16.52
CA SER A 679 -4.93 -2.85 16.74
C SER A 679 -5.53 -1.98 17.85
N GLY A 680 -4.80 -1.81 18.97
CA GLY A 680 -5.23 -0.96 20.07
C GLY A 680 -5.19 0.53 19.73
N VAL A 681 -4.07 1.01 19.17
CA VAL A 681 -3.88 2.41 18.78
C VAL A 681 -4.92 2.84 17.74
N GLY A 682 -5.18 2.01 16.73
CA GLY A 682 -6.14 2.33 15.66
C GLY A 682 -7.55 2.55 16.19
N VAL A 683 -8.03 1.70 17.10
CA VAL A 683 -9.35 1.85 17.74
C VAL A 683 -9.35 3.06 18.67
N GLY A 684 -8.30 3.23 19.48
CA GLY A 684 -8.15 4.34 20.42
C GLY A 684 -8.16 5.72 19.75
N ALA A 685 -7.58 5.83 18.55
CA ALA A 685 -7.48 7.06 17.77
C ALA A 685 -8.69 7.33 16.84
N ASN A 686 -9.75 6.53 16.92
CA ASN A 686 -10.88 6.53 15.97
C ASN A 686 -10.46 6.27 14.50
N ALA A 687 -9.31 5.65 14.26
CA ALA A 687 -8.84 5.30 12.91
C ALA A 687 -9.55 4.06 12.33
N ILE A 688 -10.16 3.24 13.18
CA ILE A 688 -10.98 2.10 12.78
C ILE A 688 -12.13 1.87 13.77
N ALA A 689 -13.22 1.22 13.33
CA ALA A 689 -14.37 0.95 14.19
C ALA A 689 -14.04 -0.04 15.31
N PHE A 690 -13.46 -1.19 14.94
CA PHE A 690 -13.00 -2.23 15.85
C PHE A 690 -11.81 -2.97 15.22
N SER A 691 -11.09 -3.77 16.00
CA SER A 691 -9.97 -4.55 15.49
C SER A 691 -9.82 -5.89 16.21
N LEU A 692 -9.07 -6.81 15.57
CA LEU A 692 -8.62 -8.06 16.20
C LEU A 692 -7.14 -7.96 16.58
N GLY A 693 -6.80 -8.55 17.73
CA GLY A 693 -5.42 -8.80 18.16
C GLY A 693 -5.23 -10.24 18.57
N THR A 694 -4.03 -10.54 19.06
CA THR A 694 -3.69 -11.85 19.62
C THR A 694 -3.02 -11.65 20.96
N GLU A 695 -3.36 -12.50 21.92
CA GLU A 695 -2.71 -12.51 23.24
C GLU A 695 -2.15 -13.88 23.56
N THR A 696 -0.86 -13.88 23.91
CA THR A 696 -0.15 -14.99 24.56
C THR A 696 -0.01 -14.63 26.02
N ASP A 697 0.57 -13.47 26.30
CA ASP A 697 0.53 -12.83 27.62
C ASP A 697 0.44 -11.30 27.46
N GLY A 698 -0.64 -10.68 27.94
CA GLY A 698 -0.87 -9.23 27.91
C GLY A 698 -1.13 -8.59 26.55
N SER A 699 -0.84 -9.28 25.45
CA SER A 699 -0.81 -8.73 24.09
C SER A 699 -2.12 -8.21 23.49
N VAL A 700 -3.26 -8.32 24.18
CA VAL A 700 -4.54 -7.64 23.90
C VAL A 700 -4.89 -6.68 25.05
N ILE A 701 -4.75 -7.12 26.29
CA ILE A 701 -5.15 -6.34 27.48
C ILE A 701 -4.26 -5.11 27.68
N ASN A 702 -2.95 -5.25 27.55
CA ASN A 702 -1.99 -4.17 27.70
C ASN A 702 -2.21 -3.05 26.66
N PRO A 703 -2.20 -3.31 25.33
CA PRO A 703 -2.46 -2.26 24.35
C PRO A 703 -3.87 -1.69 24.44
N ALA A 704 -4.86 -2.43 24.92
CA ALA A 704 -6.20 -1.88 25.16
C ALA A 704 -6.20 -0.85 26.29
N MET A 705 -5.63 -1.21 27.45
CA MET A 705 -5.50 -0.33 28.62
C MET A 705 -4.73 0.94 28.25
N ARG A 706 -3.55 0.80 27.64
CA ARG A 706 -2.69 1.93 27.29
C ARG A 706 -3.33 2.90 26.31
N ASN A 707 -4.20 2.40 25.42
CA ASN A 707 -4.94 3.22 24.46
C ASN A 707 -6.39 3.53 24.89
N SER A 708 -6.69 3.36 26.19
CA SER A 708 -7.98 3.71 26.81
C SER A 708 -9.21 3.16 26.06
N ILE A 709 -9.14 1.89 25.64
CA ILE A 709 -10.22 1.17 24.96
C ILE A 709 -10.53 -0.14 25.69
N VAL A 710 -11.61 -0.81 25.27
CA VAL A 710 -11.93 -2.15 25.73
C VAL A 710 -11.07 -3.17 24.99
N GLY A 711 -10.45 -4.06 25.75
CA GLY A 711 -9.74 -5.23 25.24
C GLY A 711 -10.30 -6.49 25.87
N PHE A 712 -10.68 -7.46 25.05
CA PHE A 712 -11.27 -8.71 25.51
C PHE A 712 -10.37 -9.89 25.10
N LYS A 713 -9.71 -10.50 26.09
CA LYS A 713 -8.99 -11.77 25.94
C LYS A 713 -9.94 -12.91 26.33
N PRO A 714 -10.31 -13.82 25.42
CA PRO A 714 -11.18 -14.93 25.76
C PRO A 714 -10.40 -16.13 26.33
N THR A 715 -11.12 -17.14 26.84
CA THR A 715 -10.55 -18.43 27.23
C THR A 715 -9.80 -19.03 26.05
N VAL A 716 -8.62 -19.64 26.29
CA VAL A 716 -7.88 -20.34 25.25
C VAL A 716 -8.73 -21.48 24.70
N GLY A 717 -9.02 -21.43 23.40
CA GLY A 717 -9.93 -22.34 22.72
C GLY A 717 -11.34 -21.79 22.46
N LEU A 718 -11.72 -20.61 22.95
CA LEU A 718 -13.01 -20.01 22.53
C LEU A 718 -12.97 -19.54 21.07
N THR A 719 -11.89 -18.85 20.70
CA THR A 719 -11.63 -18.33 19.36
C THR A 719 -10.52 -19.13 18.69
N SER A 720 -10.73 -19.60 17.46
CA SER A 720 -9.73 -20.38 16.73
C SER A 720 -8.47 -19.57 16.40
N ARG A 721 -7.31 -20.21 16.56
CA ARG A 721 -5.98 -19.71 16.17
C ARG A 721 -5.53 -20.27 14.82
N GLY A 722 -6.40 -21.05 14.16
CA GLY A 722 -6.16 -21.60 12.83
C GLY A 722 -5.89 -20.50 11.81
N GLY A 723 -4.65 -20.43 11.30
CA GLY A 723 -4.21 -19.44 10.31
C GLY A 723 -3.59 -18.17 10.89
N VAL A 724 -3.29 -18.15 12.19
CA VAL A 724 -2.55 -17.09 12.90
C VAL A 724 -1.09 -17.52 13.08
N ILE A 725 -0.12 -16.61 12.93
CA ILE A 725 1.28 -16.88 13.27
C ILE A 725 1.36 -17.03 14.81
N PRO A 726 1.77 -18.20 15.33
CA PRO A 726 1.63 -18.54 16.73
C PRO A 726 2.81 -18.11 17.59
N GLU A 727 2.58 -18.09 18.90
CA GLU A 727 3.62 -18.03 19.94
C GLU A 727 3.56 -19.27 20.83
N SER A 728 2.49 -19.49 21.60
CA SER A 728 2.27 -20.70 22.39
C SER A 728 0.85 -21.23 22.26
N GLU A 729 0.70 -22.49 21.85
CA GLU A 729 -0.60 -23.16 21.79
C GLU A 729 -1.31 -23.30 23.14
N HIS A 730 -0.64 -23.07 24.28
CA HIS A 730 -1.27 -23.16 25.60
C HIS A 730 -1.86 -21.83 26.07
N GLN A 731 -1.49 -20.71 25.43
CA GLN A 731 -1.84 -19.36 25.87
C GLN A 731 -2.45 -18.48 24.79
N ASP A 732 -2.06 -18.71 23.52
CA ASP A 732 -2.52 -17.92 22.39
C ASP A 732 -4.05 -17.90 22.30
N SER A 733 -4.60 -16.70 22.09
CA SER A 733 -6.00 -16.48 21.80
C SER A 733 -6.19 -15.25 20.91
N VAL A 734 -7.26 -15.23 20.10
CA VAL A 734 -7.61 -14.06 19.29
C VAL A 734 -8.56 -13.18 20.10
N GLY A 735 -8.07 -12.03 20.52
CA GLY A 735 -8.84 -11.04 21.27
C GLY A 735 -9.47 -9.97 20.39
N THR A 736 -10.37 -9.20 20.99
CA THR A 736 -11.10 -8.12 20.31
C THR A 736 -10.87 -6.78 20.98
N PHE A 737 -10.89 -5.73 20.16
CA PHE A 737 -10.80 -4.35 20.61
C PHE A 737 -12.02 -3.55 20.14
N GLY A 738 -12.59 -2.77 21.06
CA GLY A 738 -13.66 -1.82 20.76
C GLY A 738 -13.54 -0.58 21.64
N ARG A 739 -14.11 0.55 21.20
CA ARG A 739 -14.24 1.72 22.08
C ARG A 739 -15.23 1.47 23.21
N THR A 740 -16.14 0.53 23.00
CA THR A 740 -17.18 0.13 23.94
C THR A 740 -17.17 -1.38 24.17
N VAL A 741 -17.70 -1.83 25.30
CA VAL A 741 -17.83 -3.27 25.60
C VAL A 741 -18.73 -3.93 24.57
N ARG A 742 -19.83 -3.26 24.20
CA ARG A 742 -20.75 -3.72 23.17
C ARG A 742 -20.05 -3.97 21.82
N ASP A 743 -19.22 -3.04 21.36
CA ASP A 743 -18.54 -3.17 20.07
C ASP A 743 -17.51 -4.32 20.08
N ALA A 744 -16.76 -4.47 21.17
CA ALA A 744 -15.83 -5.59 21.35
C ALA A 744 -16.58 -6.94 21.38
N VAL A 745 -17.75 -6.99 22.03
CA VAL A 745 -18.58 -8.20 22.11
C VAL A 745 -19.22 -8.56 20.78
N TYR A 746 -19.63 -7.59 19.95
CA TYR A 746 -20.08 -7.90 18.58
C TYR A 746 -18.97 -8.54 17.74
N ALA A 747 -17.72 -8.10 17.91
CA ALA A 747 -16.59 -8.76 17.28
C ALA A 747 -16.37 -10.18 17.85
N LEU A 748 -16.46 -10.37 19.17
CA LEU A 748 -16.31 -11.68 19.83
C LEU A 748 -17.36 -12.67 19.33
N ASP A 749 -18.62 -12.25 19.28
CA ASP A 749 -19.77 -13.02 18.80
C ASP A 749 -19.61 -13.49 17.37
N ALA A 750 -18.96 -12.68 16.54
CA ALA A 750 -18.67 -13.08 15.18
C ALA A 750 -17.60 -14.18 15.14
N ILE A 751 -16.57 -14.14 15.98
CA ILE A 751 -15.35 -14.96 15.81
C ILE A 751 -15.25 -16.23 16.66
N TRP A 752 -16.03 -16.38 17.71
CA TRP A 752 -16.03 -17.63 18.50
C TRP A 752 -16.57 -18.80 17.68
N GLY A 753 -16.13 -20.02 18.03
CA GLY A 753 -16.61 -21.23 17.40
C GLY A 753 -15.54 -22.33 17.28
N VAL A 754 -16.03 -23.55 17.01
CA VAL A 754 -15.19 -24.73 16.80
C VAL A 754 -14.53 -24.69 15.41
N ASP A 755 -13.25 -24.98 15.35
CA ASP A 755 -12.47 -25.13 14.12
C ASP A 755 -11.67 -26.43 14.12
N SER A 756 -11.78 -27.21 13.04
CA SER A 756 -11.03 -28.45 12.87
C SER A 756 -9.51 -28.24 12.76
N HIS A 757 -9.07 -27.03 12.45
CA HIS A 757 -7.64 -26.68 12.38
C HIS A 757 -7.05 -26.26 13.72
N ASP A 758 -7.87 -26.22 14.78
CA ASP A 758 -7.48 -25.86 16.13
C ASP A 758 -8.19 -26.75 17.15
N ASN A 759 -7.50 -27.77 17.63
CA ASN A 759 -8.06 -28.76 18.56
C ASN A 759 -8.48 -28.17 19.91
N TYR A 760 -7.90 -27.05 20.35
CA TYR A 760 -8.31 -26.38 21.59
C TYR A 760 -9.76 -25.91 21.53
N THR A 761 -10.25 -25.61 20.33
CA THR A 761 -11.64 -25.19 20.15
C THR A 761 -12.65 -26.27 20.46
N LEU A 762 -12.26 -27.55 20.50
CA LEU A 762 -13.15 -28.64 20.90
C LEU A 762 -13.60 -28.53 22.36
N ALA A 763 -12.80 -27.90 23.23
CA ALA A 763 -13.09 -27.74 24.65
C ALA A 763 -14.32 -26.84 24.93
N GLN A 764 -14.73 -26.01 23.96
CA GLN A 764 -15.87 -25.10 24.12
C GLN A 764 -17.24 -25.81 23.97
N ARG A 765 -17.27 -27.07 23.54
CA ARG A 765 -18.52 -27.83 23.32
C ARG A 765 -19.27 -28.02 24.64
N GLY A 766 -20.50 -27.50 24.69
CA GLY A 766 -21.34 -27.54 25.89
C GLY A 766 -20.99 -26.48 26.94
N GLN A 767 -19.98 -25.64 26.68
CA GLN A 767 -19.54 -24.56 27.58
C GLN A 767 -19.95 -23.16 27.08
N THR A 768 -20.41 -23.06 25.83
CA THR A 768 -20.73 -21.79 25.16
C THR A 768 -22.24 -21.57 25.03
N PRO A 769 -22.72 -20.32 25.10
CA PRO A 769 -24.13 -19.99 24.93
C PRO A 769 -24.59 -20.23 23.48
N LYS A 770 -25.84 -20.68 23.31
CA LYS A 770 -26.40 -20.99 21.97
C LYS A 770 -26.49 -19.76 21.06
N ASP A 771 -26.88 -18.61 21.62
CA ASP A 771 -27.17 -17.38 20.88
C ASP A 771 -26.04 -16.33 20.98
N GLY A 772 -24.80 -16.77 21.26
CA GLY A 772 -23.65 -15.89 21.42
C GLY A 772 -23.63 -15.13 22.75
N TYR A 773 -22.70 -14.19 22.89
CA TYR A 773 -22.42 -13.45 24.12
C TYR A 773 -23.08 -12.08 24.18
N ALA A 774 -23.47 -11.46 23.05
CA ALA A 774 -24.12 -10.14 23.03
C ALA A 774 -25.42 -10.12 23.84
N GLN A 775 -26.10 -11.26 24.01
CA GLN A 775 -27.29 -11.39 24.86
C GLN A 775 -27.03 -11.09 26.35
N PHE A 776 -25.78 -11.17 26.81
CA PHE A 776 -25.41 -10.90 28.20
C PHE A 776 -25.04 -9.44 28.45
N LEU A 777 -25.02 -8.59 27.41
CA LEU A 777 -24.83 -7.16 27.58
C LEU A 777 -25.90 -6.60 28.51
N SER A 778 -25.47 -5.84 29.51
CA SER A 778 -26.31 -5.35 30.58
C SER A 778 -26.07 -3.86 30.83
N ASN A 779 -26.76 -3.32 31.82
CA ASN A 779 -26.69 -1.93 32.25
C ASN A 779 -26.34 -1.88 33.74
N LYS A 780 -26.17 -0.67 34.28
CA LYS A 780 -25.77 -0.47 35.69
C LYS A 780 -26.69 -1.15 36.71
N ASP A 781 -27.97 -1.40 36.39
CA ASP A 781 -28.90 -2.01 37.34
C ASP A 781 -28.49 -3.44 37.71
N ALA A 782 -27.76 -4.14 36.83
CA ALA A 782 -27.22 -5.48 37.14
C ALA A 782 -26.25 -5.47 38.32
N LEU A 783 -25.59 -4.33 38.60
CA LEU A 783 -24.64 -4.23 39.71
C LEU A 783 -25.32 -4.34 41.09
N LYS A 784 -26.64 -4.16 41.18
CA LYS A 784 -27.40 -4.37 42.42
C LYS A 784 -27.22 -5.81 42.89
N ASN A 785 -26.67 -5.98 44.09
CA ASN A 785 -26.36 -7.27 44.70
C ASN A 785 -25.23 -8.08 44.03
N ALA A 786 -24.53 -7.52 43.03
CA ALA A 786 -23.32 -8.14 42.49
C ALA A 786 -22.24 -8.20 43.58
N THR A 787 -21.41 -9.24 43.61
CA THR A 787 -20.29 -9.39 44.57
C THR A 787 -18.98 -9.56 43.82
N PHE A 788 -18.05 -8.62 43.96
CA PHE A 788 -16.73 -8.68 43.35
C PHE A 788 -15.62 -8.85 44.39
N GLY A 789 -14.53 -9.51 43.98
CA GLY A 789 -13.31 -9.66 44.78
C GLY A 789 -12.22 -8.68 44.37
N ILE A 790 -11.40 -8.28 45.34
CA ILE A 790 -10.18 -7.49 45.15
C ILE A 790 -9.00 -8.29 45.74
N PRO A 791 -8.19 -8.97 44.90
CA PRO A 791 -6.94 -9.62 45.31
C PRO A 791 -5.86 -8.55 45.55
N TRP A 792 -5.88 -7.94 46.73
CA TRP A 792 -5.08 -6.76 47.03
C TRP A 792 -3.58 -7.03 47.04
N LYS A 793 -3.16 -8.07 47.79
CA LYS A 793 -1.74 -8.45 47.91
C LYS A 793 -1.20 -9.05 46.63
N SER A 794 -2.06 -9.70 45.84
CA SER A 794 -1.67 -10.30 44.58
C SER A 794 -1.41 -9.24 43.53
N PHE A 795 -2.23 -8.17 43.43
CA PHE A 795 -2.14 -7.22 42.32
C PHE A 795 -2.16 -5.75 42.73
N TRP A 796 -3.08 -5.33 43.60
CA TRP A 796 -3.29 -3.90 43.89
C TRP A 796 -2.11 -3.23 44.57
N VAL A 797 -1.38 -3.97 45.42
CA VAL A 797 -0.18 -3.46 46.10
C VAL A 797 0.92 -3.00 45.11
N TYR A 798 0.93 -3.53 43.88
CA TYR A 798 1.93 -3.22 42.86
C TYR A 798 1.53 -2.09 41.91
N ALA A 799 0.24 -1.74 41.84
CA ALA A 799 -0.19 -0.56 41.11
C ALA A 799 0.33 0.70 41.81
N ASP A 800 0.72 1.72 41.04
CA ASP A 800 1.20 2.96 41.66
C ASP A 800 0.07 3.71 42.39
N ALA A 801 0.42 4.66 43.26
CA ALA A 801 -0.55 5.38 44.08
C ALA A 801 -1.62 6.14 43.28
N LYS A 802 -1.28 6.63 42.08
CA LYS A 802 -2.21 7.38 41.21
C LYS A 802 -3.18 6.43 40.52
N GLN A 803 -2.71 5.26 40.10
CA GLN A 803 -3.56 4.18 39.61
C GLN A 803 -4.49 3.65 40.69
N GLN A 804 -3.97 3.34 41.88
CA GLN A 804 -4.78 2.89 43.02
C GLN A 804 -5.87 3.90 43.37
N MET A 805 -5.58 5.20 43.33
CA MET A 805 -6.56 6.25 43.57
C MET A 805 -7.66 6.25 42.50
N ALA A 806 -7.30 6.28 41.22
CA ALA A 806 -8.28 6.32 40.13
C ALA A 806 -9.18 5.06 40.11
N LEU A 807 -8.58 3.88 40.25
CA LEU A 807 -9.30 2.62 40.31
C LEU A 807 -10.14 2.50 41.60
N GLY A 808 -9.63 2.99 42.72
CA GLY A 808 -10.34 3.03 43.99
C GLY A 808 -11.62 3.87 43.92
N GLU A 809 -11.59 5.01 43.25
CA GLU A 809 -12.79 5.83 43.02
C GLU A 809 -13.82 5.12 42.12
N LEU A 810 -13.37 4.41 41.08
CA LEU A 810 -14.25 3.59 40.26
C LEU A 810 -14.86 2.42 41.05
N VAL A 811 -14.09 1.77 41.93
CA VAL A 811 -14.58 0.72 42.84
C VAL A 811 -15.64 1.28 43.80
N LYS A 812 -15.42 2.47 44.38
CA LYS A 812 -16.43 3.15 45.22
C LYS A 812 -17.71 3.45 44.44
N LEU A 813 -17.58 3.86 43.17
CA LEU A 813 -18.72 4.08 42.30
C LEU A 813 -19.50 2.78 42.06
N ILE A 814 -18.81 1.67 41.79
CA ILE A 814 -19.42 0.33 41.66
C ILE A 814 -20.14 -0.07 42.96
N GLN A 815 -19.56 0.19 44.13
CA GLN A 815 -20.22 -0.02 45.43
C GLN A 815 -21.49 0.82 45.58
N SER A 816 -21.43 2.10 45.21
CA SER A 816 -22.59 3.00 45.29
C SER A 816 -23.76 2.58 44.40
N ALA A 817 -23.49 1.82 43.34
CA ALA A 817 -24.51 1.22 42.47
C ALA A 817 -25.16 -0.06 43.06
N GLY A 818 -24.74 -0.48 44.25
CA GLY A 818 -25.31 -1.61 44.98
C GLY A 818 -24.50 -2.90 44.93
N ALA A 819 -23.27 -2.86 44.41
CA ALA A 819 -22.37 -4.02 44.43
C ALA A 819 -21.64 -4.13 45.78
N THR A 820 -21.40 -5.37 46.22
CA THR A 820 -20.54 -5.71 47.35
C THR A 820 -19.11 -5.93 46.85
N ILE A 821 -18.13 -5.32 47.51
CA ILE A 821 -16.71 -5.51 47.20
C ILE A 821 -16.03 -6.18 48.38
N ILE A 822 -15.39 -7.31 48.13
CA ILE A 822 -14.69 -8.11 49.12
C ILE A 822 -13.19 -7.97 48.90
N ASN A 823 -12.48 -7.45 49.89
CA ASN A 823 -11.02 -7.43 49.92
C ASN A 823 -10.49 -8.77 50.51
N GLY A 824 -9.27 -9.16 50.13
CA GLY A 824 -8.61 -10.37 50.60
C GLY A 824 -8.99 -11.63 49.82
N THR A 825 -9.40 -11.47 48.56
CA THR A 825 -9.68 -12.57 47.63
C THR A 825 -8.43 -12.94 46.84
N GLU A 826 -7.32 -13.18 47.54
CA GLU A 826 -5.99 -13.33 46.92
C GLU A 826 -5.90 -14.57 46.03
N ILE A 827 -5.05 -14.47 45.00
CA ILE A 827 -4.65 -15.63 44.20
C ILE A 827 -3.88 -16.57 45.12
N THR A 828 -4.25 -17.85 45.14
CA THR A 828 -3.52 -18.84 45.95
C THR A 828 -2.05 -18.91 45.53
N ASN A 829 -1.14 -18.90 46.50
CA ASN A 829 0.32 -18.91 46.29
C ASN A 829 0.86 -17.72 45.47
N TYR A 830 0.21 -16.56 45.56
CA TYR A 830 0.64 -15.36 44.83
C TYR A 830 2.12 -15.00 45.11
N GLU A 831 2.64 -15.29 46.30
CA GLU A 831 4.06 -15.04 46.64
C GLU A 831 5.04 -15.81 45.74
N THR A 832 4.61 -16.94 45.17
CA THR A 832 5.45 -17.80 44.30
C THR A 832 5.19 -17.56 42.81
N ILE A 833 3.96 -17.24 42.43
CA ILE A 833 3.56 -17.15 41.01
C ILE A 833 3.42 -15.71 40.51
N VAL A 834 3.25 -14.73 41.41
CA VAL A 834 3.18 -13.32 41.05
C VAL A 834 4.53 -12.65 41.30
N SER A 835 5.10 -12.06 40.25
CA SER A 835 6.37 -11.35 40.37
C SER A 835 6.18 -9.99 41.07
N PRO A 836 7.04 -9.65 42.06
CA PRO A 836 6.96 -8.36 42.75
C PRO A 836 7.46 -7.18 41.91
N SER A 837 8.12 -7.44 40.78
CA SER A 837 8.78 -6.43 39.93
C SER A 837 8.03 -6.12 38.63
N GLY A 838 6.74 -6.44 38.55
CA GLY A 838 5.93 -6.27 37.33
C GLY A 838 5.78 -7.55 36.53
N TRP A 839 5.41 -7.42 35.26
CA TRP A 839 5.34 -8.54 34.32
C TRP A 839 6.72 -9.23 34.18
N ASN A 840 6.76 -10.57 34.30
CA ASN A 840 7.98 -11.36 34.08
C ASN A 840 7.63 -12.83 33.81
N TRP A 841 7.61 -13.22 32.54
CA TRP A 841 7.36 -14.61 32.12
C TRP A 841 8.45 -15.62 32.52
N ASP A 842 9.64 -15.16 32.91
CA ASP A 842 10.75 -16.03 33.35
C ASP A 842 10.94 -16.01 34.87
N TYR A 843 9.90 -15.61 35.61
CA TYR A 843 9.96 -15.44 37.07
C TYR A 843 10.38 -16.73 37.79
N GLY A 844 9.88 -17.90 37.35
CA GLY A 844 10.26 -19.19 37.91
C GLY A 844 11.77 -19.44 37.82
N THR A 845 12.35 -19.29 36.62
CA THR A 845 13.80 -19.45 36.41
C THR A 845 14.61 -18.41 37.18
N SER A 846 14.14 -17.16 37.25
CA SER A 846 14.80 -16.11 38.03
C SER A 846 14.88 -16.43 39.54
N ARG A 847 13.96 -17.28 40.03
CA ARG A 847 13.97 -17.83 41.39
C ARG A 847 14.78 -19.14 41.53
N GLY A 848 15.34 -19.66 40.44
CA GLY A 848 16.05 -20.96 40.41
C GLY A 848 15.16 -22.17 40.11
N PHE A 849 13.91 -21.97 39.68
CA PHE A 849 12.93 -23.01 39.41
C PHE A 849 12.47 -22.98 37.94
N PRO A 850 13.29 -23.43 36.98
CA PRO A 850 12.90 -23.45 35.56
C PRO A 850 11.67 -24.34 35.29
N ASN A 851 11.44 -25.35 36.13
CA ASN A 851 10.26 -26.21 36.14
C ASN A 851 8.99 -25.52 36.70
N GLU A 852 9.06 -24.23 37.03
CA GLU A 852 7.95 -23.37 37.49
C GLU A 852 7.89 -22.07 36.66
N SER A 853 8.56 -22.03 35.51
CA SER A 853 8.67 -20.82 34.68
C SER A 853 7.80 -20.90 33.44
N GLU A 854 7.06 -19.84 33.15
CA GLU A 854 6.22 -19.73 31.94
C GLU A 854 7.08 -19.78 30.68
N TYR A 855 8.16 -19.01 30.65
CA TYR A 855 9.07 -18.96 29.52
C TYR A 855 9.69 -20.31 29.15
N THR A 856 9.83 -21.23 30.12
CA THR A 856 10.38 -22.58 29.91
C THR A 856 9.56 -23.38 28.89
N TYR A 857 8.23 -23.38 28.99
CA TYR A 857 7.41 -24.09 28.01
C TYR A 857 7.11 -23.24 26.78
N VAL A 858 6.95 -21.92 26.91
CA VAL A 858 6.67 -21.02 25.78
C VAL A 858 7.76 -21.09 24.70
N LYS A 859 9.05 -21.11 25.07
CA LYS A 859 10.13 -21.22 24.07
C LYS A 859 10.16 -22.57 23.32
N VAL A 860 9.69 -23.65 23.96
CA VAL A 860 9.54 -24.97 23.32
C VAL A 860 8.33 -24.98 22.40
N ASP A 861 7.20 -24.43 22.87
CA ASP A 861 5.99 -24.27 22.07
C ASP A 861 6.28 -23.46 20.82
N PHE A 862 6.91 -22.30 20.98
CA PHE A 862 7.22 -21.40 19.87
C PHE A 862 8.01 -22.13 18.79
N TYR A 863 9.08 -22.83 19.15
CA TYR A 863 9.87 -23.63 18.19
C TYR A 863 8.97 -24.59 17.39
N ASN A 864 8.13 -25.36 18.07
CA ASN A 864 7.25 -26.34 17.43
C ASN A 864 6.15 -25.67 16.59
N ASN A 865 5.56 -24.61 17.13
CA ASN A 865 4.38 -23.95 16.59
C ASN A 865 4.74 -23.11 15.37
N ILE A 866 5.83 -22.33 15.43
CA ILE A 866 6.29 -21.52 14.30
C ILE A 866 6.74 -22.39 13.13
N ASN A 867 7.49 -23.48 13.39
CA ASN A 867 7.89 -24.42 12.35
C ASN A 867 6.68 -25.07 11.67
N LYS A 868 5.67 -25.47 12.45
CA LYS A 868 4.40 -25.99 11.93
C LYS A 868 3.65 -24.96 11.09
N TYR A 869 3.61 -23.69 11.50
CA TYR A 869 2.99 -22.63 10.72
C TYR A 869 3.73 -22.39 9.39
N LEU A 870 5.05 -22.16 9.44
CA LEU A 870 5.88 -21.83 8.28
C LEU A 870 5.91 -22.96 7.24
N SER A 871 5.80 -24.22 7.67
CA SER A 871 5.68 -25.38 6.77
C SER A 871 4.46 -25.29 5.83
N GLN A 872 3.40 -24.60 6.26
CA GLN A 872 2.16 -24.45 5.48
C GLN A 872 2.20 -23.31 4.47
N LEU A 873 3.14 -22.36 4.61
CA LEU A 873 3.26 -21.24 3.70
C LEU A 873 3.61 -21.71 2.29
N LYS A 874 3.16 -20.96 1.28
CA LYS A 874 3.56 -21.23 -0.11
C LYS A 874 4.59 -20.18 -0.53
N ASN A 875 5.40 -20.49 -1.55
CA ASN A 875 6.28 -19.55 -2.24
C ASN A 875 7.28 -18.72 -1.39
N THR A 876 7.71 -19.21 -0.23
CA THR A 876 8.81 -18.62 0.55
C THR A 876 9.91 -19.65 0.85
N LYS A 877 11.12 -19.14 1.06
CA LYS A 877 12.28 -19.91 1.55
C LYS A 877 12.34 -19.98 3.08
N ILE A 878 11.60 -19.11 3.78
CA ILE A 878 11.50 -19.14 5.25
C ILE A 878 10.52 -20.24 5.65
N ARG A 879 11.05 -21.36 6.16
CA ARG A 879 10.31 -22.59 6.48
C ARG A 879 10.46 -23.03 7.92
N THR A 880 11.49 -22.56 8.61
CA THR A 880 11.74 -22.86 10.02
C THR A 880 12.16 -21.61 10.80
N LEU A 881 12.19 -21.73 12.13
CA LEU A 881 12.81 -20.74 13.00
C LEU A 881 14.29 -20.51 12.64
N ASP A 882 15.00 -21.57 12.22
CA ASP A 882 16.39 -21.47 11.79
C ASP A 882 16.57 -20.56 10.56
N ASP A 883 15.62 -20.62 9.63
CA ASP A 883 15.61 -19.72 8.47
C ASP A 883 15.38 -18.27 8.90
N ILE A 884 14.48 -18.02 9.87
CA ILE A 884 14.22 -16.67 10.42
C ILE A 884 15.50 -16.13 11.08
N VAL A 885 16.13 -16.91 11.97
CA VAL A 885 17.33 -16.46 12.68
C VAL A 885 18.48 -16.17 11.73
N THR A 886 18.63 -17.01 10.70
CA THR A 886 19.64 -16.83 9.64
C THR A 886 19.35 -15.57 8.82
N TYR A 887 18.08 -15.36 8.45
CA TYR A 887 17.64 -14.15 7.74
C TYR A 887 17.96 -12.89 8.56
N ASN A 888 17.60 -12.87 9.83
CA ASN A 888 17.82 -11.71 10.71
C ASN A 888 19.31 -11.39 10.89
N LYS A 889 20.18 -12.41 10.98
CA LYS A 889 21.64 -12.21 11.01
C LYS A 889 22.16 -11.59 9.72
N HIS A 890 21.68 -12.08 8.57
CA HIS A 890 22.09 -11.56 7.27
C HIS A 890 21.61 -10.11 7.04
N TYR A 891 20.40 -9.78 7.51
CA TYR A 891 19.79 -8.46 7.37
C TYR A 891 19.77 -7.67 8.69
N SER A 892 20.82 -7.81 9.52
CA SER A 892 20.85 -7.25 10.88
C SER A 892 20.62 -5.73 10.94
N GLY A 893 20.98 -4.98 9.88
CA GLY A 893 20.73 -3.55 9.80
C GLY A 893 19.24 -3.15 9.79
N SER A 894 18.33 -4.03 9.35
CA SER A 894 16.87 -3.78 9.37
C SER A 894 16.14 -4.71 10.33
N GLU A 895 16.65 -5.93 10.51
CA GLU A 895 16.04 -7.02 11.28
C GLU A 895 16.83 -7.33 12.54
N GLY A 896 17.79 -6.54 12.99
CA GLY A 896 18.49 -6.65 14.29
C GLY A 896 18.95 -8.05 14.75
N GLY A 897 19.48 -8.90 13.88
CA GLY A 897 19.85 -10.28 14.25
C GLY A 897 20.99 -10.42 15.28
N TYR A 898 21.66 -9.32 15.62
CA TYR A 898 22.68 -9.23 16.67
C TYR A 898 22.29 -8.16 17.71
N PRO A 899 22.79 -8.25 18.96
CA PRO A 899 22.62 -7.19 19.93
C PRO A 899 23.22 -5.85 19.47
N PHE A 900 22.64 -4.74 19.92
CA PHE A 900 23.20 -3.40 19.71
C PHE A 900 24.57 -3.26 20.41
N PRO A 901 25.59 -2.58 19.84
CA PRO A 901 25.57 -1.72 18.64
C PRO A 901 25.72 -2.44 17.30
N ASN A 902 25.86 -3.77 17.29
CA ASN A 902 26.10 -4.56 16.08
C ASN A 902 24.82 -4.93 15.31
N GLY A 903 23.65 -4.71 15.92
CA GLY A 903 22.34 -4.82 15.28
C GLY A 903 21.52 -3.54 15.36
N HIS A 904 20.20 -3.70 15.25
CA HIS A 904 19.26 -2.59 15.19
C HIS A 904 18.90 -2.12 16.61
N PRO A 905 18.93 -0.80 16.92
CA PRO A 905 18.70 -0.29 18.27
C PRO A 905 17.32 -0.66 18.84
N ALA A 906 16.30 -0.80 17.99
CA ALA A 906 14.96 -1.24 18.40
C ALA A 906 14.90 -2.68 18.95
N PHE A 907 15.91 -3.49 18.68
CA PHE A 907 16.05 -4.85 19.19
C PHE A 907 17.38 -4.93 19.90
N PHE A 908 17.46 -4.32 21.07
CA PHE A 908 18.72 -4.09 21.77
C PHE A 908 19.42 -5.39 22.15
N SER A 909 18.67 -6.41 22.59
CA SER A 909 19.20 -7.77 22.80
C SER A 909 19.25 -8.63 21.52
N GLY A 910 18.84 -8.08 20.37
CA GLY A 910 18.87 -8.72 19.07
C GLY A 910 17.69 -9.67 18.82
N GLN A 911 17.91 -10.96 19.08
CA GLN A 911 16.92 -12.03 18.85
C GLN A 911 17.09 -13.20 19.83
N ASP A 912 17.44 -12.89 21.08
CA ASP A 912 17.71 -13.86 22.15
C ASP A 912 16.52 -14.77 22.48
N GLY A 913 15.27 -14.30 22.30
CA GLY A 913 14.08 -15.14 22.41
C GLY A 913 14.04 -16.27 21.38
N PHE A 914 14.42 -15.97 20.14
CA PHE A 914 14.55 -16.97 19.09
C PHE A 914 15.70 -17.94 19.33
N LEU A 915 16.85 -17.44 19.79
CA LEU A 915 17.99 -18.30 20.10
C LEU A 915 17.65 -19.30 21.22
N ALA A 916 17.02 -18.83 22.29
CA ALA A 916 16.55 -19.69 23.39
C ALA A 916 15.53 -20.75 22.91
N SER A 917 14.65 -20.37 21.98
CA SER A 917 13.70 -21.31 21.37
C SER A 917 14.40 -22.34 20.47
N GLN A 918 15.39 -21.92 19.67
CA GLN A 918 16.19 -22.81 18.84
C GLN A 918 16.96 -23.86 19.65
N GLU A 919 17.51 -23.46 20.81
CA GLU A 919 18.25 -24.36 21.70
C GLU A 919 17.40 -25.54 22.17
N THR A 920 16.09 -25.33 22.33
CA THR A 920 15.17 -26.40 22.75
C THR A 920 14.99 -27.49 21.71
N LYS A 921 15.17 -27.15 20.43
CA LYS A 921 14.86 -28.02 19.27
C LYS A 921 13.45 -28.62 19.31
N GLY A 922 12.53 -27.97 20.03
CA GLY A 922 11.16 -28.44 20.21
C GLY A 922 11.02 -29.64 21.15
N VAL A 923 12.06 -30.01 21.90
CA VAL A 923 12.01 -31.15 22.82
C VAL A 923 11.15 -30.81 24.03
N GLN A 924 10.03 -31.52 24.17
CA GLN A 924 9.15 -31.46 25.34
C GLN A 924 9.62 -32.46 26.39
N ASP A 925 10.65 -32.09 27.15
CA ASP A 925 11.22 -32.92 28.21
C ASP A 925 10.41 -32.87 29.53
N GLN A 926 10.94 -33.50 30.58
CA GLN A 926 10.30 -33.49 31.89
C GLN A 926 10.15 -32.08 32.46
N THR A 927 11.14 -31.20 32.27
CA THR A 927 11.11 -29.82 32.77
C THR A 927 10.05 -29.00 32.05
N TYR A 928 9.87 -29.18 30.74
CA TYR A 928 8.76 -28.62 29.97
C TYR A 928 7.40 -29.00 30.57
N PHE A 929 7.14 -30.29 30.78
CA PHE A 929 5.85 -30.74 31.30
C PHE A 929 5.60 -30.31 32.75
N GLN A 930 6.67 -30.24 33.57
CA GLN A 930 6.59 -29.72 34.93
C GLN A 930 6.25 -28.23 34.94
N ALA A 931 6.92 -27.42 34.11
CA ALA A 931 6.66 -25.98 33.99
C ALA A 931 5.23 -25.71 33.52
N LEU A 932 4.81 -26.35 32.43
CA LEU A 932 3.44 -26.23 31.92
C LEU A 932 2.40 -26.65 32.97
N GLY A 933 2.62 -27.79 33.60
CA GLY A 933 1.75 -28.32 34.65
C GLY A 933 1.67 -27.39 35.86
N PHE A 934 2.80 -26.86 36.32
CA PHE A 934 2.86 -25.92 37.44
C PHE A 934 2.13 -24.61 37.11
N CYS A 935 2.50 -23.93 36.02
CA CYS A 935 1.90 -22.64 35.64
C CYS A 935 0.39 -22.78 35.45
N GLN A 936 -0.08 -23.77 34.69
CA GLN A 936 -1.51 -23.95 34.47
C GLN A 936 -2.26 -24.33 35.75
N SER A 937 -1.76 -25.29 36.53
CA SER A 937 -2.50 -25.76 37.72
C SER A 937 -2.53 -24.71 38.83
N SER A 938 -1.39 -24.07 39.12
CA SER A 938 -1.28 -23.07 40.19
C SER A 938 -2.15 -21.84 39.89
N THR A 939 -2.11 -21.31 38.66
CA THR A 939 -2.89 -20.13 38.27
C THR A 939 -4.39 -20.45 38.16
N ARG A 940 -4.78 -21.58 37.54
CA ARG A 940 -6.20 -21.99 37.47
C ARG A 940 -6.79 -22.20 38.86
N ASN A 941 -6.09 -22.92 39.74
CA ASN A 941 -6.53 -23.11 41.12
C ASN A 941 -6.56 -21.78 41.88
N GLY A 942 -5.54 -20.94 41.70
CA GLY A 942 -5.47 -19.62 42.34
C GLY A 942 -6.65 -18.72 41.98
N ILE A 943 -6.96 -18.57 40.68
CA ILE A 943 -8.10 -17.78 40.21
C ILE A 943 -9.43 -18.41 40.67
N ASN A 944 -9.59 -19.73 40.54
CA ASN A 944 -10.82 -20.43 40.94
C ASN A 944 -11.08 -20.29 42.44
N ASN A 945 -10.06 -20.42 43.28
CA ASN A 945 -10.16 -20.26 44.73
C ASN A 945 -10.47 -18.81 45.11
N ALA A 946 -9.84 -17.83 44.47
CA ALA A 946 -10.15 -16.42 44.67
C ALA A 946 -11.61 -16.09 44.31
N LEU A 947 -12.13 -16.66 43.22
CA LEU A 947 -13.53 -16.53 42.80
C LEU A 947 -14.49 -17.35 43.68
N ASN A 948 -14.02 -18.39 44.37
CA ASN A 948 -14.79 -19.15 45.36
C ASN A 948 -14.41 -18.72 46.78
N TYR A 949 -14.79 -17.50 47.14
CA TYR A 949 -14.44 -16.95 48.44
C TYR A 949 -15.34 -17.53 49.54
N ARG A 950 -14.76 -18.35 50.43
CA ARG A 950 -15.44 -18.98 51.58
C ARG A 950 -16.71 -19.74 51.18
N GLY A 951 -16.68 -20.46 50.06
CA GLY A 951 -17.82 -21.20 49.53
C GLY A 951 -18.83 -20.38 48.72
N LYS A 952 -18.65 -19.05 48.63
CA LYS A 952 -19.48 -18.17 47.78
C LYS A 952 -18.77 -17.88 46.47
N ASN A 953 -19.46 -18.10 45.34
CA ASN A 953 -18.97 -17.68 44.03
C ASN A 953 -19.11 -16.16 43.87
N LEU A 954 -18.01 -15.52 43.49
CA LEU A 954 -17.96 -14.10 43.13
C LEU A 954 -18.31 -13.90 41.66
N ASN A 955 -18.81 -12.71 41.34
CA ASN A 955 -19.16 -12.27 39.99
C ASN A 955 -17.93 -11.83 39.16
N GLY A 956 -16.78 -11.63 39.80
CA GLY A 956 -15.51 -11.36 39.13
C GLY A 956 -14.45 -10.86 40.11
N LEU A 957 -13.19 -10.93 39.70
CA LEU A 957 -12.09 -10.25 40.40
C LEU A 957 -11.79 -8.94 39.69
N LEU A 958 -11.86 -7.83 40.44
CA LEU A 958 -11.46 -6.51 39.97
C LEU A 958 -9.98 -6.32 40.21
N VAL A 959 -9.23 -6.06 39.14
CA VAL A 959 -7.76 -6.05 39.16
C VAL A 959 -7.20 -4.83 38.43
N PRO A 960 -6.11 -4.21 38.92
CA PRO A 960 -5.34 -3.29 38.10
C PRO A 960 -4.70 -4.07 36.94
N VAL A 961 -4.62 -3.43 35.78
CA VAL A 961 -4.02 -4.05 34.59
C VAL A 961 -2.50 -3.81 34.55
N ASP A 962 -2.07 -2.61 34.93
CA ASP A 962 -0.66 -2.23 35.06
C ASP A 962 -0.20 -2.54 36.51
N PRO A 963 1.03 -3.01 36.77
CA PRO A 963 2.17 -3.17 35.85
C PRO A 963 2.29 -4.54 35.15
N GLY A 964 1.21 -5.33 35.12
CA GLY A 964 1.08 -6.46 34.19
C GLY A 964 0.94 -7.86 34.78
N GLN A 965 0.99 -8.00 36.09
CA GLN A 965 0.85 -9.32 36.73
C GLN A 965 -0.55 -9.92 36.57
N SER A 966 -1.60 -9.09 36.51
CA SER A 966 -2.97 -9.60 36.47
C SER A 966 -3.29 -10.32 35.15
N TYR A 967 -2.87 -9.76 34.01
CA TYR A 967 -3.04 -10.44 32.73
C TYR A 967 -2.10 -11.64 32.56
N GLN A 968 -0.90 -11.60 33.17
CA GLN A 968 0.02 -12.76 33.19
C GLN A 968 -0.60 -13.99 33.86
N ILE A 969 -1.18 -13.80 35.04
CA ILE A 969 -1.84 -14.91 35.75
C ILE A 969 -3.05 -15.44 34.96
N ALA A 970 -3.82 -14.56 34.30
CA ALA A 970 -4.91 -14.99 33.42
C ALA A 970 -4.44 -15.69 32.14
N ALA A 971 -3.29 -15.26 31.60
CA ALA A 971 -2.65 -15.82 30.41
C ALA A 971 -2.17 -17.25 30.68
N GLN A 972 -1.36 -17.46 31.71
CA GLN A 972 -0.87 -18.78 32.14
C GLN A 972 -2.03 -19.77 32.46
N ALA A 973 -3.13 -19.28 33.02
CA ALA A 973 -4.31 -20.09 33.27
C ALA A 973 -5.07 -20.48 31.98
N GLY A 974 -4.90 -19.71 30.91
CA GLY A 974 -5.72 -19.75 29.71
C GLY A 974 -7.13 -19.19 29.92
N TYR A 975 -7.32 -18.35 30.95
CA TYR A 975 -8.62 -17.83 31.39
C TYR A 975 -8.96 -16.48 30.74
N PRO A 976 -10.24 -16.07 30.72
CA PRO A 976 -10.65 -14.84 30.08
C PRO A 976 -10.43 -13.62 31.00
N LEU A 977 -10.09 -12.49 30.39
CA LEU A 977 -9.96 -11.20 31.06
C LEU A 977 -10.46 -10.10 30.12
N VAL A 978 -11.16 -9.11 30.67
CA VAL A 978 -11.54 -7.89 29.95
C VAL A 978 -11.00 -6.68 30.69
N THR A 979 -10.45 -5.71 29.96
CA THR A 979 -10.10 -4.39 30.51
C THR A 979 -11.08 -3.35 30.02
N ILE A 980 -11.51 -2.47 30.93
CA ILE A 980 -12.34 -1.30 30.62
C ILE A 980 -11.62 -0.01 31.01
N PRO A 981 -11.76 1.08 30.24
CA PRO A 981 -11.11 2.36 30.53
C PRO A 981 -11.54 2.95 31.87
N ALA A 982 -10.59 3.37 32.69
CA ALA A 982 -10.79 3.96 34.02
C ALA A 982 -10.13 5.34 34.16
N GLY A 983 -10.01 6.08 33.06
CA GLY A 983 -9.37 7.39 32.99
C GLY A 983 -7.94 7.35 32.46
N ILE A 984 -7.18 8.41 32.72
CA ILE A 984 -5.82 8.63 32.22
C ILE A 984 -4.87 8.87 33.39
N HIS A 985 -3.70 8.24 33.35
CA HIS A 985 -2.63 8.44 34.31
C HIS A 985 -1.99 9.82 34.09
N ARG A 986 -1.98 10.65 35.14
CA ARG A 986 -1.70 12.10 35.00
C ARG A 986 -0.29 12.39 34.46
N ASP A 987 0.71 11.61 34.89
CA ASP A 987 2.11 11.87 34.51
C ASP A 987 2.40 11.34 33.11
N SER A 988 2.26 10.03 32.92
CA SER A 988 2.52 9.37 31.65
C SER A 988 1.54 9.75 30.55
N GLY A 989 0.35 10.26 30.89
CA GLY A 989 -0.72 10.53 29.92
C GLY A 989 -1.36 9.29 29.33
N MET A 990 -1.05 8.09 29.84
CA MET A 990 -1.54 6.82 29.31
C MET A 990 -2.86 6.39 29.95
N GLY A 991 -3.63 5.54 29.26
CA GLY A 991 -4.86 5.00 29.82
C GLY A 991 -4.64 4.18 31.10
N ILE A 992 -5.56 4.30 32.05
CA ILE A 992 -5.69 3.40 33.20
C ILE A 992 -6.81 2.42 32.87
N GLY A 993 -6.59 1.13 33.11
CA GLY A 993 -7.58 0.07 32.87
C GLY A 993 -7.98 -0.63 34.15
N LEU A 994 -9.30 -0.81 34.35
CA LEU A 994 -9.83 -1.75 35.34
C LEU A 994 -10.05 -3.11 34.64
N GLY A 995 -9.34 -4.13 35.10
CA GLY A 995 -9.51 -5.50 34.63
C GLY A 995 -10.62 -6.22 35.40
N ILE A 996 -11.36 -7.09 34.69
CA ILE A 996 -12.25 -8.08 35.29
C ILE A 996 -11.75 -9.45 34.86
N MET A 997 -11.33 -10.25 35.84
CA MET A 997 -10.82 -11.61 35.65
C MET A 997 -11.90 -12.63 36.05
N GLN A 998 -12.02 -13.70 35.26
CA GLN A 998 -12.97 -14.77 35.47
C GLN A 998 -12.38 -16.16 35.24
N ARG A 999 -13.15 -17.20 35.58
CA ARG A 999 -12.82 -18.60 35.30
C ARG A 999 -12.96 -18.92 33.80
N ALA A 1000 -12.39 -20.03 33.35
CA ALA A 1000 -12.60 -20.52 31.98
C ALA A 1000 -14.10 -20.62 31.64
N TRP A 1001 -14.44 -20.24 30.41
CA TRP A 1001 -15.79 -20.26 29.83
C TRP A 1001 -16.81 -19.32 30.48
N ALA A 1002 -16.38 -18.42 31.37
CA ALA A 1002 -17.25 -17.43 32.00
C ALA A 1002 -17.25 -16.07 31.27
N GLU A 1003 -17.04 -16.06 29.95
CA GLU A 1003 -17.11 -14.82 29.15
C GLU A 1003 -18.49 -14.17 29.25
N ALA A 1004 -19.57 -14.94 29.42
CA ALA A 1004 -20.91 -14.39 29.64
C ALA A 1004 -20.98 -13.49 30.90
N GLU A 1005 -20.30 -13.88 31.98
CA GLU A 1005 -20.18 -13.06 33.19
C GLU A 1005 -19.32 -11.82 32.90
N LEU A 1006 -18.19 -11.96 32.21
CA LEU A 1006 -17.37 -10.81 31.83
C LEU A 1006 -18.13 -9.79 31.00
N VAL A 1007 -18.90 -10.25 29.99
CA VAL A 1007 -19.73 -9.38 29.15
C VAL A 1007 -20.76 -8.63 30.00
N ARG A 1008 -21.47 -9.34 30.87
CA ARG A 1008 -22.48 -8.75 31.77
C ARG A 1008 -21.87 -7.67 32.66
N TRP A 1009 -20.79 -7.99 33.36
CA TRP A 1009 -20.23 -7.07 34.36
C TRP A 1009 -19.46 -5.91 33.74
N ALA A 1010 -18.70 -6.15 32.66
CA ALA A 1010 -17.99 -5.07 31.97
C ALA A 1010 -18.98 -4.05 31.37
N SER A 1011 -20.06 -4.52 30.73
CA SER A 1011 -21.06 -3.61 30.14
C SER A 1011 -21.87 -2.87 31.20
N ALA A 1012 -22.17 -3.51 32.34
CA ALA A 1012 -22.83 -2.85 33.46
C ALA A 1012 -21.95 -1.74 34.09
N ILE A 1013 -20.65 -1.99 34.24
CA ILE A 1013 -19.70 -0.97 34.74
C ILE A 1013 -19.51 0.15 33.72
N GLU A 1014 -19.39 -0.17 32.43
CA GLU A 1014 -19.30 0.85 31.37
C GLU A 1014 -20.55 1.75 31.34
N ASP A 1015 -21.75 1.17 31.46
CA ASP A 1015 -23.00 1.93 31.53
C ASP A 1015 -23.06 2.81 32.78
N LEU A 1016 -22.59 2.31 33.93
CA LEU A 1016 -22.45 3.12 35.15
C LEU A 1016 -21.51 4.30 34.95
N GLN A 1017 -20.37 4.10 34.29
CA GLN A 1017 -19.42 5.17 33.97
C GLN A 1017 -20.05 6.24 33.07
N ARG A 1018 -20.83 5.83 32.07
CA ARG A 1018 -21.50 6.75 31.14
C ARG A 1018 -22.60 7.57 31.80
N THR A 1019 -23.36 6.96 32.71
CA THR A 1019 -24.57 7.57 33.29
C THR A 1019 -24.34 8.29 34.64
N SER A 1020 -23.15 8.18 35.25
CA SER A 1020 -22.84 8.78 36.56
C SER A 1020 -22.13 10.14 36.48
N GLY A 1021 -21.68 10.57 35.30
CA GLY A 1021 -20.86 11.79 35.16
C GLY A 1021 -19.42 11.65 35.66
N THR A 1022 -18.98 10.43 36.00
CA THR A 1022 -17.61 10.18 36.47
C THR A 1022 -16.54 10.56 35.43
N PRO A 1023 -15.37 11.10 35.87
CA PRO A 1023 -14.22 11.30 34.99
C PRO A 1023 -13.46 9.99 34.70
N TYR A 1024 -13.71 8.93 35.47
CA TYR A 1024 -13.03 7.63 35.34
C TYR A 1024 -13.66 6.77 34.26
N LYS A 1025 -13.55 7.22 33.01
CA LYS A 1025 -14.10 6.57 31.80
C LYS A 1025 -13.19 6.81 30.61
N ARG A 1026 -13.54 6.24 29.44
CA ARG A 1026 -12.86 6.54 28.18
C ARG A 1026 -12.88 8.05 27.90
N THR A 1027 -11.74 8.58 27.44
CA THR A 1027 -11.58 9.97 27.00
C THR A 1027 -11.00 10.01 25.60
N LEU A 1028 -11.02 11.15 24.91
CA LEU A 1028 -10.31 11.30 23.64
C LEU A 1028 -8.79 11.40 23.86
N PRO A 1029 -7.97 10.98 22.88
CA PRO A 1029 -6.51 11.13 22.94
C PRO A 1029 -6.10 12.61 23.06
N THR A 1030 -4.99 12.87 23.76
CA THR A 1030 -4.46 14.25 23.96
C THR A 1030 -3.23 14.55 23.11
N TRP A 1031 -2.71 13.58 22.36
CA TRP A 1031 -1.62 13.74 21.40
C TRP A 1031 -0.32 14.31 21.98
N ARG A 1032 -0.02 13.98 23.25
CA ARG A 1032 1.19 14.45 23.93
C ARG A 1032 2.44 14.06 23.15
N GLY A 1033 3.35 15.01 22.94
CA GLY A 1033 4.61 14.79 22.25
C GLY A 1033 4.46 14.48 20.75
N TYR A 1034 3.43 15.00 20.07
CA TYR A 1034 3.22 14.77 18.63
C TYR A 1034 4.38 15.24 17.74
N LEU A 1035 5.19 16.20 18.20
CA LEU A 1035 6.39 16.69 17.51
C LEU A 1035 7.63 15.83 17.78
N GLU A 1036 7.58 14.93 18.76
CA GLU A 1036 8.72 14.10 19.11
C GLU A 1036 9.03 13.11 18.00
N ARG A 1037 10.32 12.89 17.76
CA ARG A 1037 10.77 12.02 16.68
C ARG A 1037 10.34 10.57 16.92
N ASN A 1038 9.94 9.91 15.85
CA ASN A 1038 9.59 8.51 15.87
C ASN A 1038 10.87 7.64 15.86
N LEU A 1039 11.56 7.56 17.01
CA LEU A 1039 12.78 6.76 17.17
C LEU A 1039 12.45 5.42 17.84
N PRO A 1040 12.75 4.28 17.19
CA PRO A 1040 12.48 2.96 17.77
C PRO A 1040 13.66 2.56 18.66
N VAL A 1041 13.64 3.06 19.90
CA VAL A 1041 14.58 2.69 20.95
C VAL A 1041 13.82 2.08 22.12
N PRO A 1042 14.37 1.07 22.82
CA PRO A 1042 13.82 0.62 24.08
C PRO A 1042 13.79 1.80 25.07
N LEU A 1043 12.74 1.87 25.87
CA LEU A 1043 12.55 2.88 26.90
C LEU A 1043 13.22 2.46 28.21
#